data_AF-A0AAW0VN84-F1
#
_entry.id   AF-A0AAW0VN84-F1
#
_cell.length_a   1.000
_cell.length_b   1.000
_cell.length_c   1.000
_cell.angle_alpha   90.00
_cell.angle_beta   90.00
_cell.angle_gamma   90.00
#
_symmetry.space_group_name_H-M   'P 1'
#
loop_
_entity.id
_entity.type
_entity.pdbx_description
1 polymer ?
#
loop_
_entity_poly.entity_id
_entity_poly.type
_entity_poly.pdbx_seq_one_letter_code
_entity_poly.pdbx_strand_id
1 'polypeptide(L)'
;MKNPFEEEPLGEANEPHYPNAAFTRHSPKKLYSITSFSNIDSFETGSEHYDHADMTKSPDIFSRSSVQLQQKSLDLNSTKTPKLDVQIPSTPRARYTLKESPKRQKQGGFVFDDFKDNITDGYNEMHSHHGSTTSTTRSKRILEPPQPIFTPETFAEANPNKNEPECSSDEKTIASDFTQDYEFSVYQKDYDEMSISDANTAYSSGYQSTEGTNEYFGFSIDRDMMQKVPTDFVPPKDKRVTKRKVRLVGGESGNFVLENRIPEELKKVLTRTESPFGEFTNMTYTACTAEPDEFVKDGFTLRPVKYGRETELVICVTMYNEDEYAFARTMHGIMKNVAHLCSRSKSSTWGKDSWKKVQVVIVADGRNKVNEAVLQLLTATGCYQDNLARPYVNNKKVNAHLFEYTTQISIDENLKFKGDEKSLTPVQVLFCLKEKNQKKINSHRWLFNAFCPVLDPNVIVLLDVGTKPDNHAVYNLWKAFDKDSNVAGAAGEITAMKGKGWVNLINPLVASQNFEYKMSNILDKPLESLFGYITVLPGALSAYRYIALRNNADGTGPLASYFKGEDLLNSRRLTNSKTNFFEANMYLAEDRILCWELVAKRNENWVLKFVKQATGETDVPESIPEFLSQRRRWINGAFFAALYSLRHATRIWQTDHSFGRKFWLCVEFVYQFVSTVLSFFSLSNFYLTFYFLTGSLVAEESVGRGGFWVFTIFNYLCICTLTSLFIASIGNRPHASKNLFKTLMILLTICALYALIVGFYFVIRTIQKFGMGESSTYVFVSIVVSLLATYGLYMLMSILYLDPWHMLTCSVQYFMMIPSYTCTLQIFAFCNTHDVSWGTKGDNNPKEDKFNQYIIQQNEEGEFEVIVQDYNIDEVYLETLYSIRARRSNKKVKHELMHSVDLDGEDYAKHVRTKVVLSWLLLNLVFIMTMLQVYEPGETGRNYYLAFILWMVAALAMFRAIGSTGYLLQHVARWMVECFNKWSHKRNGYQRTRINALN
;
A
#
# COMPACT_ATOMS: atom_id res chain seq x y z
N MET A 1 -41.26 -51.35 0.60
CA MET A 1 -40.38 -52.44 0.14
C MET A 1 -39.00 -51.82 -0.06
N LYS A 2 -38.22 -51.75 1.01
CA LYS A 2 -37.17 -52.69 1.47
C LYS A 2 -35.90 -52.65 0.58
N ASN A 3 -34.85 -52.24 1.28
CA ASN A 3 -33.50 -51.86 0.90
C ASN A 3 -32.68 -53.11 0.52
N PRO A 4 -31.83 -53.09 -0.52
CA PRO A 4 -31.08 -54.26 -1.00
C PRO A 4 -29.77 -54.50 -0.24
N PHE A 5 -29.73 -54.20 1.05
CA PHE A 5 -28.53 -54.37 1.88
C PHE A 5 -28.81 -55.26 3.10
N GLU A 6 -29.22 -56.51 2.83
CA GLU A 6 -29.15 -57.61 3.80
C GLU A 6 -28.37 -58.76 3.13
N GLU A 7 -27.17 -59.03 3.65
CA GLU A 7 -26.66 -60.40 3.79
C GLU A 7 -25.82 -60.49 5.08
N GLU A 8 -25.95 -61.64 5.72
CA GLU A 8 -25.71 -61.99 7.13
C GLU A 8 -24.28 -62.48 7.44
N PRO A 9 -23.93 -62.73 8.72
CA PRO A 9 -22.56 -62.79 9.23
C PRO A 9 -22.00 -64.23 9.41
N LEU A 10 -20.67 -64.34 9.32
CA LEU A 10 -19.84 -65.46 9.82
C LEU A 10 -18.48 -64.83 10.15
N GLY A 11 -17.73 -65.08 11.24
CA GLY A 11 -17.70 -66.07 12.30
C GLY A 11 -16.36 -65.88 13.04
N GLU A 12 -16.24 -66.42 14.25
CA GLU A 12 -15.30 -66.04 15.32
C GLU A 12 -13.80 -66.44 15.20
N ALA A 13 -12.99 -65.78 16.06
CA ALA A 13 -11.88 -66.29 16.88
C ALA A 13 -10.46 -66.48 16.30
N ASN A 14 -9.48 -65.72 16.85
CA ASN A 14 -8.35 -66.22 17.69
C ASN A 14 -7.13 -65.26 17.70
N GLU A 15 -6.71 -64.82 18.89
CA GLU A 15 -5.29 -64.49 19.22
C GLU A 15 -4.46 -65.81 19.33
N PRO A 16 -3.13 -65.87 19.63
CA PRO A 16 -2.06 -64.86 19.80
C PRO A 16 -0.71 -65.26 19.12
N HIS A 17 0.35 -64.46 19.38
CA HIS A 17 1.76 -64.85 19.66
C HIS A 17 2.90 -64.17 18.85
N TYR A 18 3.84 -63.59 19.61
CA TYR A 18 5.21 -63.24 19.25
C TYR A 18 6.05 -64.47 18.84
N PRO A 19 7.11 -64.26 18.04
CA PRO A 19 8.36 -64.99 18.26
C PRO A 19 9.62 -64.10 18.26
N ASN A 20 10.59 -64.52 19.07
CA ASN A 20 11.95 -63.97 19.14
C ASN A 20 12.95 -64.81 18.32
N ALA A 21 13.94 -64.08 17.77
CA ALA A 21 15.36 -64.40 17.56
C ALA A 21 15.82 -65.50 16.57
N ALA A 22 16.80 -65.13 15.72
CA ALA A 22 17.89 -66.03 15.29
C ALA A 22 19.19 -65.27 14.90
N PHE A 23 20.28 -65.57 15.63
CA PHE A 23 21.67 -65.94 15.21
C PHE A 23 22.38 -65.23 14.02
N THR A 24 23.70 -65.00 13.92
CA THR A 24 24.91 -64.92 14.78
C THR A 24 26.11 -64.51 13.88
N ARG A 25 27.20 -64.00 14.50
CA ARG A 25 28.64 -64.04 14.09
C ARG A 25 29.14 -63.06 12.99
N HIS A 26 29.96 -62.08 13.37
CA HIS A 26 31.44 -62.19 13.46
C HIS A 26 32.07 -60.90 14.03
N SER A 27 33.17 -61.08 14.78
CA SER A 27 34.06 -60.08 15.41
C SER A 27 35.46 -60.18 14.75
N PRO A 28 36.41 -59.21 14.84
CA PRO A 28 36.98 -58.78 16.13
C PRO A 28 37.39 -57.28 16.27
N LYS A 29 37.42 -56.86 17.54
CA LYS A 29 38.13 -55.69 18.10
C LYS A 29 39.64 -55.97 18.25
N LYS A 30 40.44 -54.90 18.33
CA LYS A 30 41.61 -54.65 19.25
C LYS A 30 42.12 -53.22 18.94
N LEU A 31 42.25 -52.21 19.80
CA LEU A 31 42.51 -52.04 21.25
C LEU A 31 43.94 -52.38 21.69
N TYR A 32 44.52 -51.46 22.49
CA TYR A 32 45.53 -51.52 23.57
C TYR A 32 46.65 -50.45 23.39
N SER A 33 46.80 -49.41 24.22
CA SER A 33 47.12 -49.28 25.67
C SER A 33 48.54 -49.70 26.05
N ILE A 34 49.23 -48.86 26.87
CA ILE A 34 50.26 -49.13 27.92
C ILE A 34 50.65 -47.74 28.51
N THR A 35 50.26 -47.36 29.74
CA THR A 35 50.97 -47.42 31.06
C THR A 35 52.43 -46.93 31.01
N SER A 36 52.92 -46.04 31.89
CA SER A 36 53.23 -46.34 33.32
C SER A 36 54.00 -45.23 34.06
N PHE A 37 53.87 -45.20 35.41
CA PHE A 37 54.74 -44.60 36.48
C PHE A 37 54.90 -43.06 36.55
N SER A 38 55.16 -42.38 37.67
CA SER A 38 54.86 -42.48 39.11
C SER A 38 55.49 -41.25 39.81
N ASN A 39 54.81 -40.72 40.84
CA ASN A 39 55.36 -40.07 42.06
C ASN A 39 56.12 -38.71 42.02
N ILE A 40 55.64 -37.82 42.92
CA ILE A 40 56.37 -36.96 43.89
C ILE A 40 56.76 -35.51 43.50
N ASP A 41 56.28 -34.62 44.38
CA ASP A 41 56.74 -33.31 44.87
C ASP A 41 56.82 -32.02 44.03
N SER A 42 56.48 -30.99 44.82
CA SER A 42 56.45 -29.53 44.78
C SER A 42 57.74 -28.77 44.42
N PHE A 43 57.61 -27.43 44.40
CA PHE A 43 58.61 -26.34 44.34
C PHE A 43 58.93 -25.84 42.92
N GLU A 44 58.55 -24.61 42.55
CA GLU A 44 59.08 -23.27 42.92
C GLU A 44 60.20 -22.78 41.99
N THR A 45 59.98 -21.56 41.49
CA THR A 45 60.94 -20.46 41.29
C THR A 45 62.15 -20.56 40.35
N GLY A 46 62.37 -19.44 39.65
CA GLY A 46 63.70 -18.89 39.34
C GLY A 46 64.14 -19.11 37.90
N SER A 47 64.23 -18.06 37.06
CA SER A 47 65.38 -17.12 36.98
C SER A 47 66.66 -17.86 36.55
N GLU A 48 67.47 -17.46 35.59
CA GLU A 48 67.71 -16.19 34.89
C GLU A 48 68.93 -16.44 33.98
N HIS A 49 69.41 -15.39 33.29
CA HIS A 49 70.74 -15.21 32.66
C HIS A 49 70.84 -15.47 31.16
N TYR A 50 70.87 -14.42 30.33
CA TYR A 50 71.87 -13.32 30.12
C TYR A 50 72.92 -13.74 29.08
N ASP A 51 72.96 -13.02 27.95
CA ASP A 51 74.20 -12.36 27.52
C ASP A 51 73.98 -11.24 26.48
N HIS A 52 74.84 -10.22 26.61
CA HIS A 52 75.00 -8.96 25.87
C HIS A 52 75.48 -9.18 24.40
N ALA A 53 75.56 -8.25 23.45
CA ALA A 53 75.74 -6.79 23.38
C ALA A 53 75.38 -6.29 21.95
N ASP A 54 74.96 -5.03 21.74
CA ASP A 54 75.85 -3.97 21.22
C ASP A 54 75.12 -2.63 20.91
N MET A 55 75.92 -1.57 21.03
CA MET A 55 75.59 -0.14 21.07
C MET A 55 75.19 0.49 19.72
N THR A 56 74.33 1.51 19.74
CA THR A 56 74.66 2.92 19.39
C THR A 56 73.43 3.83 19.44
N LYS A 57 73.66 5.11 19.73
CA LYS A 57 72.74 6.07 20.35
C LYS A 57 72.65 7.36 19.50
N SER A 58 71.43 7.91 19.40
CA SER A 58 71.06 9.36 19.30
C SER A 58 71.31 10.14 17.98
N PRO A 59 70.57 11.26 17.70
CA PRO A 59 69.98 12.18 18.68
C PRO A 59 68.54 12.70 18.50
N ASP A 60 67.97 12.98 19.68
CA ASP A 60 66.95 13.98 20.02
C ASP A 60 67.35 15.41 19.61
N ILE A 61 66.34 16.26 19.37
CA ILE A 61 66.37 17.67 19.81
C ILE A 61 64.99 18.07 20.38
N PHE A 62 64.91 18.20 21.71
CA PHE A 62 63.87 18.93 22.45
C PHE A 62 63.93 20.44 22.08
N SER A 63 62.86 21.24 22.10
CA SER A 63 62.22 21.74 23.32
C SER A 63 61.23 22.89 23.03
N ARG A 64 60.37 23.15 24.05
CA ARG A 64 59.52 24.34 24.35
C ARG A 64 58.04 24.19 23.95
N SER A 65 57.03 24.45 24.79
CA SER A 65 56.99 25.03 26.15
C SER A 65 55.61 24.80 26.79
N SER A 66 55.61 24.69 28.10
CA SER A 66 54.53 24.61 29.10
C SER A 66 53.36 25.59 28.97
N VAL A 67 52.12 25.13 29.24
CA VAL A 67 51.15 25.82 30.13
C VAL A 67 50.27 24.78 30.83
N GLN A 68 50.19 24.86 32.16
CA GLN A 68 49.27 24.12 33.03
C GLN A 68 47.81 24.49 32.76
N LEU A 69 46.95 23.50 32.55
CA LEU A 69 45.51 23.63 32.78
C LEU A 69 45.09 22.53 33.76
N GLN A 70 44.55 22.95 34.91
CA GLN A 70 44.02 22.10 35.97
C GLN A 70 43.05 21.06 35.39
N GLN A 71 43.41 19.78 35.48
CA GLN A 71 42.44 18.69 35.36
C GLN A 71 41.53 18.72 36.58
N LYS A 72 40.34 19.31 36.41
CA LYS A 72 39.17 18.95 37.21
C LYS A 72 38.67 17.63 36.65
N SER A 73 38.89 16.53 37.37
CA SER A 73 38.26 15.24 37.09
C SER A 73 36.75 15.39 37.21
N LEU A 74 36.08 15.58 36.08
CA LEU A 74 34.64 15.40 35.96
C LEU A 74 34.39 13.91 35.82
N ASP A 75 33.82 13.32 36.87
CA ASP A 75 33.25 11.97 36.87
C ASP A 75 32.23 11.83 35.73
N LEU A 76 32.72 11.36 34.58
CA LEU A 76 31.93 10.95 33.43
C LEU A 76 31.50 9.49 33.61
N ASN A 77 30.74 9.19 34.67
CA ASN A 77 30.08 7.90 34.86
C ASN A 77 28.96 8.00 35.91
N SER A 78 27.91 8.77 35.63
CA SER A 78 26.59 8.66 36.28
C SER A 78 25.68 9.80 35.80
N THR A 79 25.05 9.63 34.63
CA THR A 79 23.75 10.29 34.42
C THR A 79 22.69 9.22 34.61
N LYS A 80 21.97 9.29 35.73
CA LYS A 80 20.83 8.41 36.03
C LYS A 80 19.75 8.63 34.97
N THR A 81 19.49 7.61 34.16
CA THR A 81 18.32 7.57 33.28
C THR A 81 17.06 7.55 34.16
N PRO A 82 16.08 8.43 33.93
CA PRO A 82 14.85 8.42 34.72
C PRO A 82 14.10 7.11 34.51
N LYS A 83 13.69 6.46 35.62
CA LYS A 83 12.79 5.30 35.58
C LYS A 83 11.44 5.77 35.03
N LEU A 84 11.04 5.20 33.90
CA LEU A 84 9.71 5.36 33.32
C LEU A 84 8.85 4.16 33.73
N ASP A 85 8.36 4.16 34.97
CA ASP A 85 7.27 3.26 35.35
C ASP A 85 6.00 3.82 34.70
N VAL A 86 5.41 3.07 33.78
CA VAL A 86 4.19 3.49 33.07
C VAL A 86 3.15 2.38 33.17
N GLN A 87 2.24 2.53 34.13
CA GLN A 87 0.86 2.05 33.94
C GLN A 87 0.30 2.84 32.76
N ILE A 88 -0.08 2.19 31.66
CA ILE A 88 -0.59 2.86 30.44
C ILE A 88 -1.84 3.68 30.84
N PRO A 89 -1.75 5.01 31.01
CA PRO A 89 -2.92 5.80 31.33
C PRO A 89 -3.63 6.05 29.99
N SER A 90 -4.93 5.76 29.92
CA SER A 90 -5.76 6.22 28.80
C SER A 90 -5.57 7.74 28.66
N THR A 91 -5.14 8.22 27.48
CA THR A 91 -4.91 9.65 27.26
C THR A 91 -6.20 10.45 27.59
N PRO A 92 -6.09 11.73 28.03
CA PRO A 92 -7.26 12.57 28.26
C PRO A 92 -8.19 12.61 27.05
N ARG A 93 -7.60 12.57 25.85
CA ARG A 93 -8.32 12.39 24.59
C ARG A 93 -8.98 11.03 24.42
N ALA A 94 -8.33 9.90 24.68
CA ALA A 94 -8.97 8.58 24.60
C ALA A 94 -10.29 8.55 25.40
N ARG A 95 -10.28 9.19 26.58
CA ARG A 95 -11.48 9.37 27.43
C ARG A 95 -12.52 10.32 26.82
N TYR A 96 -12.09 11.33 26.06
CA TYR A 96 -12.96 12.27 25.36
C TYR A 96 -13.58 11.64 24.10
N THR A 97 -12.80 10.94 23.28
CA THR A 97 -13.25 10.22 22.07
C THR A 97 -14.29 9.16 22.41
N LEU A 98 -14.12 8.44 23.53
CA LEU A 98 -15.14 7.49 24.03
C LEU A 98 -16.47 8.15 24.42
N LYS A 99 -16.45 9.44 24.77
CA LYS A 99 -17.64 10.25 25.07
C LYS A 99 -18.21 10.94 23.84
N GLU A 100 -17.43 11.02 22.75
CA GLU A 100 -17.83 11.59 21.48
C GLU A 100 -18.75 10.59 20.77
N SER A 101 -20.04 10.59 21.15
CA SER A 101 -21.06 9.85 20.40
C SER A 101 -21.11 10.38 18.96
N PRO A 102 -21.30 9.51 17.94
CA PRO A 102 -21.70 9.95 16.59
C PRO A 102 -22.94 10.84 16.61
N LYS A 103 -23.72 10.77 17.70
CA LYS A 103 -24.84 11.65 18.01
C LYS A 103 -24.32 12.81 18.85
N ARG A 104 -23.63 13.77 18.22
CA ARG A 104 -23.65 15.14 18.74
C ARG A 104 -25.12 15.54 18.77
N GLN A 105 -25.76 15.54 19.95
CA GLN A 105 -27.09 16.11 20.09
C GLN A 105 -27.00 17.53 19.53
N LYS A 106 -27.68 17.77 18.41
CA LYS A 106 -27.85 19.11 17.89
C LYS A 106 -28.66 19.88 18.94
N GLN A 107 -28.00 20.61 19.82
CA GLN A 107 -28.57 21.86 20.30
C GLN A 107 -28.47 22.86 19.13
N GLY A 108 -29.41 22.70 18.22
CA GLY A 108 -29.64 23.52 17.06
C GLY A 108 -31.12 23.52 16.78
N GLY A 109 -31.91 23.80 17.82
CA GLY A 109 -33.29 24.21 17.63
C GLY A 109 -33.25 25.63 17.08
N PHE A 110 -33.78 25.82 15.87
CA PHE A 110 -34.26 27.13 15.47
C PHE A 110 -35.33 27.51 16.50
N VAL A 111 -35.02 28.47 17.36
CA VAL A 111 -36.04 29.15 18.15
C VAL A 111 -36.82 29.99 17.15
N PHE A 112 -38.01 29.54 16.81
CA PHE A 112 -39.04 30.45 16.33
C PHE A 112 -39.42 31.29 17.56
N ASP A 113 -39.05 32.56 17.55
CA ASP A 113 -39.60 33.54 18.48
C ASP A 113 -41.08 33.70 18.13
N ASP A 114 -41.92 32.87 18.74
CA ASP A 114 -43.34 33.14 18.83
C ASP A 114 -43.53 34.31 19.80
N PHE A 115 -44.01 35.42 19.23
CA PHE A 115 -44.49 36.60 19.94
C PHE A 115 -45.38 36.18 21.11
N LYS A 116 -44.96 36.53 22.34
CA LYS A 116 -45.86 36.54 23.50
C LYS A 116 -46.50 37.91 23.62
N ASP A 117 -47.80 37.95 23.40
CA ASP A 117 -48.68 38.93 24.02
C ASP A 117 -48.79 38.66 25.53
N ASN A 118 -48.85 39.77 26.27
CA ASN A 118 -49.04 39.88 27.71
C ASN A 118 -50.37 39.26 28.15
N ILE A 119 -50.38 38.38 29.17
CA ILE A 119 -51.42 38.34 30.23
C ILE A 119 -50.78 37.85 31.55
N THR A 120 -51.25 38.46 32.63
CA THR A 120 -50.88 38.40 34.04
C THR A 120 -51.38 37.16 34.81
N ASP A 121 -50.86 37.04 36.04
CA ASP A 121 -51.43 36.43 37.26
C ASP A 121 -51.17 34.95 37.62
N GLY A 122 -50.67 34.76 38.86
CA GLY A 122 -51.34 33.93 39.86
C GLY A 122 -50.76 32.57 40.23
N TYR A 123 -50.13 32.50 41.41
CA TYR A 123 -50.19 31.45 42.47
C TYR A 123 -50.08 29.92 42.17
N ASN A 124 -49.16 29.30 42.92
CA ASN A 124 -49.19 28.04 43.71
C ASN A 124 -49.63 26.66 43.14
N GLU A 125 -48.89 25.66 43.66
CA GLU A 125 -49.25 24.26 43.98
C GLU A 125 -49.30 23.17 42.89
N MET A 126 -48.26 22.32 42.92
CA MET A 126 -48.31 20.86 43.13
C MET A 126 -49.66 20.13 42.94
N HIS A 127 -49.75 19.23 41.96
CA HIS A 127 -50.31 17.88 42.15
C HIS A 127 -50.07 16.94 40.96
N SER A 128 -49.72 15.70 41.32
CA SER A 128 -49.62 14.48 40.54
C SER A 128 -50.98 13.85 40.21
N HIS A 129 -51.13 13.24 39.03
CA HIS A 129 -51.86 11.98 38.75
C HIS A 129 -51.53 11.53 37.31
N HIS A 130 -50.91 10.36 37.04
CA HIS A 130 -51.35 8.95 37.10
C HIS A 130 -52.14 8.43 35.88
N GLY A 131 -51.69 7.25 35.38
CA GLY A 131 -52.34 6.35 34.41
C GLY A 131 -51.70 6.39 33.01
N SER A 132 -50.77 5.54 32.54
CA SER A 132 -50.50 4.10 32.72
C SER A 132 -51.64 3.16 32.31
N THR A 133 -51.51 2.49 31.15
CA THR A 133 -51.58 1.02 30.88
C THR A 133 -51.81 0.81 29.38
N THR A 134 -51.05 -0.01 28.64
CA THR A 134 -50.96 -1.50 28.66
C THR A 134 -49.59 -1.98 28.14
N SER A 135 -48.70 -2.57 28.96
CA SER A 135 -48.46 -4.01 29.22
C SER A 135 -48.29 -4.90 27.96
N THR A 136 -47.07 -5.25 27.54
CA THR A 136 -46.26 -6.45 27.89
C THR A 136 -46.84 -7.82 27.53
N THR A 137 -46.19 -8.51 26.60
CA THR A 137 -45.98 -9.97 26.64
C THR A 137 -44.49 -10.27 26.46
N ARG A 138 -43.93 -10.89 27.50
CA ARG A 138 -42.51 -11.25 27.68
C ARG A 138 -42.39 -12.74 27.37
N SER A 139 -41.83 -13.13 26.23
CA SER A 139 -41.52 -14.54 25.95
C SER A 139 -40.13 -14.90 26.51
N LYS A 140 -40.10 -15.69 27.59
CA LYS A 140 -38.92 -16.46 27.97
C LYS A 140 -38.75 -17.61 26.96
N ARG A 141 -37.64 -17.63 26.23
CA ARG A 141 -37.19 -18.82 25.49
C ARG A 141 -35.85 -19.24 26.07
N ILE A 142 -35.86 -20.33 26.82
CA ILE A 142 -34.66 -21.01 27.34
C ILE A 142 -34.02 -21.70 26.12
N LEU A 143 -32.76 -21.36 25.82
CA LEU A 143 -31.97 -22.00 24.77
C LEU A 143 -31.26 -23.21 25.36
N GLU A 144 -31.29 -24.33 24.64
CA GLU A 144 -30.55 -25.54 24.97
C GLU A 144 -29.03 -25.34 24.76
N PRO A 145 -28.17 -26.06 25.49
CA PRO A 145 -26.72 -25.98 25.31
C PRO A 145 -26.29 -26.54 23.94
N PRO A 146 -25.20 -26.03 23.35
CA PRO A 146 -24.77 -26.39 22.00
C PRO A 146 -24.32 -27.86 21.94
N GLN A 147 -24.87 -28.61 20.98
CA GLN A 147 -24.38 -29.94 20.62
C GLN A 147 -23.14 -29.84 19.73
N PRO A 148 -22.20 -30.82 19.79
CA PRO A 148 -21.01 -30.85 18.96
C PRO A 148 -21.36 -31.04 17.46
N ILE A 149 -20.64 -30.32 16.60
CA ILE A 149 -20.87 -30.22 15.15
C ILE A 149 -20.40 -31.47 14.37
N PHE A 150 -19.83 -32.47 15.04
CA PHE A 150 -19.25 -33.65 14.39
C PHE A 150 -19.74 -34.93 15.05
N THR A 151 -20.16 -35.90 14.23
CA THR A 151 -20.37 -37.28 14.69
C THR A 151 -19.00 -37.92 14.98
N PRO A 152 -18.92 -38.91 15.89
CA PRO A 152 -17.68 -39.66 16.14
C PRO A 152 -17.09 -40.30 14.87
N GLU A 153 -17.93 -40.56 13.86
CA GLU A 153 -17.55 -41.09 12.55
C GLU A 153 -16.75 -40.07 11.72
N THR A 154 -17.13 -38.78 11.74
CA THR A 154 -16.32 -37.70 11.12
C THR A 154 -14.99 -37.44 11.81
N PHE A 155 -14.79 -37.90 13.05
CA PHE A 155 -13.52 -37.78 13.77
C PHE A 155 -12.55 -38.94 13.44
N ALA A 156 -13.07 -40.08 12.97
CA ALA A 156 -12.26 -41.23 12.56
C ALA A 156 -11.75 -41.14 11.11
N GLU A 157 -12.43 -40.40 10.24
CA GLU A 157 -12.06 -40.22 8.81
C GLU A 157 -10.94 -39.18 8.58
N ALA A 158 -10.51 -38.46 9.61
CA ALA A 158 -9.51 -37.38 9.51
C ALA A 158 -8.04 -37.86 9.65
N ASN A 159 -7.78 -39.17 9.59
CA ASN A 159 -6.45 -39.74 9.85
C ASN A 159 -6.01 -40.75 8.77
N PRO A 160 -5.36 -40.32 7.66
CA PRO A 160 -4.72 -41.26 6.75
C PRO A 160 -3.24 -41.42 7.14
N ASN A 161 -2.95 -42.47 7.91
CA ASN A 161 -1.61 -43.04 7.98
C ASN A 161 -1.33 -43.84 6.71
N LYS A 162 -0.11 -43.66 6.19
CA LYS A 162 0.50 -44.33 5.03
C LYS A 162 0.34 -45.85 5.06
N ASN A 163 0.06 -46.46 3.90
CA ASN A 163 0.83 -47.57 3.32
C ASN A 163 0.39 -47.88 1.87
N GLU A 164 1.37 -48.28 1.06
CA GLU A 164 1.35 -48.59 -0.38
C GLU A 164 0.47 -49.81 -0.74
N PRO A 165 0.19 -50.02 -2.05
CA PRO A 165 0.83 -51.19 -2.68
C PRO A 165 1.27 -51.05 -4.16
N GLU A 166 2.40 -51.72 -4.44
CA GLU A 166 2.87 -52.41 -5.65
C GLU A 166 1.76 -53.17 -6.45
N CYS A 167 1.83 -53.58 -7.73
CA CYS A 167 2.79 -53.55 -8.87
C CYS A 167 2.09 -54.17 -10.13
N SER A 168 2.76 -54.09 -11.30
CA SER A 168 2.59 -54.83 -12.59
C SER A 168 1.62 -54.24 -13.63
N SER A 169 1.89 -54.20 -14.94
CA SER A 169 3.00 -54.63 -15.81
C SER A 169 2.83 -53.94 -17.17
N ASP A 170 3.92 -53.62 -17.89
CA ASP A 170 4.08 -53.94 -19.33
C ASP A 170 5.48 -53.53 -19.84
N GLU A 171 6.16 -54.50 -20.46
CA GLU A 171 7.51 -54.46 -21.00
C GLU A 171 7.57 -53.89 -22.44
N LYS A 172 8.69 -53.23 -22.81
CA LYS A 172 9.68 -53.74 -23.79
C LYS A 172 10.74 -52.70 -24.23
N THR A 173 11.97 -52.99 -23.83
CA THR A 173 13.22 -53.12 -24.64
C THR A 173 13.68 -51.98 -25.58
N ILE A 174 14.88 -51.43 -25.35
CA ILE A 174 16.15 -51.74 -26.05
C ILE A 174 17.27 -50.86 -25.44
N ALA A 175 18.38 -51.50 -25.08
CA ALA A 175 19.66 -50.88 -24.72
C ALA A 175 20.67 -51.07 -25.87
N SER A 176 21.53 -50.08 -26.11
CA SER A 176 22.93 -50.31 -26.52
C SER A 176 23.72 -48.99 -26.55
N ASP A 177 24.93 -49.07 -25.98
CA ASP A 177 26.02 -48.10 -25.96
C ASP A 177 26.38 -47.49 -27.34
N PHE A 178 26.95 -46.28 -27.35
CA PHE A 178 28.25 -45.99 -28.00
C PHE A 178 28.72 -44.54 -27.70
N THR A 179 30.00 -44.46 -27.31
CA THR A 179 30.88 -43.29 -27.19
C THR A 179 31.26 -42.66 -28.53
N GLN A 180 31.37 -41.33 -28.64
CA GLN A 180 32.59 -40.59 -29.06
C GLN A 180 32.37 -39.08 -29.33
N ASP A 181 33.44 -38.36 -29.05
CA ASP A 181 33.78 -36.93 -29.17
C ASP A 181 33.48 -36.26 -30.54
N TYR A 182 33.26 -34.93 -30.54
CA TYR A 182 34.18 -33.90 -31.09
C TYR A 182 33.62 -32.45 -31.05
N GLU A 183 34.59 -31.53 -31.11
CA GLU A 183 34.69 -30.09 -30.80
C GLU A 183 33.90 -29.02 -31.61
N PHE A 184 33.55 -27.95 -30.87
CA PHE A 184 33.94 -26.52 -31.01
C PHE A 184 33.77 -25.73 -32.34
N SER A 185 33.12 -24.55 -32.26
CA SER A 185 33.78 -23.23 -32.47
C SER A 185 32.83 -22.02 -32.19
N VAL A 186 33.19 -21.16 -31.22
CA VAL A 186 33.80 -19.81 -31.35
C VAL A 186 32.85 -18.72 -31.86
N TYR A 187 32.50 -17.76 -30.99
CA TYR A 187 32.75 -16.33 -31.18
C TYR A 187 32.56 -15.60 -29.82
N GLN A 188 33.32 -14.52 -29.63
CA GLN A 188 33.30 -13.55 -28.52
C GLN A 188 34.27 -13.77 -27.35
N LYS A 189 35.56 -13.58 -27.63
CA LYS A 189 36.52 -12.99 -26.70
C LYS A 189 37.45 -12.10 -27.52
N ASP A 190 37.51 -10.81 -27.18
CA ASP A 190 38.75 -10.02 -27.13
C ASP A 190 38.44 -8.55 -26.78
N TYR A 191 39.40 -7.97 -26.07
CA TYR A 191 39.47 -6.63 -25.46
C TYR A 191 38.82 -6.47 -24.09
N ASP A 192 39.33 -7.23 -23.12
CA ASP A 192 39.73 -6.65 -21.84
C ASP A 192 41.26 -6.75 -21.72
N GLU A 193 41.85 -5.77 -21.03
CA GLU A 193 43.28 -5.57 -20.69
C GLU A 193 44.15 -4.75 -21.67
N MET A 194 44.26 -3.43 -21.42
CA MET A 194 45.57 -2.82 -21.13
C MET A 194 45.47 -1.38 -20.58
N SER A 195 46.40 -1.09 -19.67
CA SER A 195 46.85 0.22 -19.13
C SER A 195 46.16 0.78 -17.87
N ILE A 196 46.63 0.27 -16.73
CA ILE A 196 46.92 1.06 -15.53
C ILE A 196 48.27 1.75 -15.76
N SER A 197 48.28 3.07 -15.98
CA SER A 197 49.39 3.97 -15.58
C SER A 197 49.03 5.43 -15.86
N ASP A 198 49.45 6.28 -14.94
CA ASP A 198 49.60 7.74 -15.03
C ASP A 198 48.43 8.62 -14.54
N ALA A 199 48.55 8.85 -13.24
CA ALA A 199 48.04 9.98 -12.49
C ALA A 199 48.58 11.34 -13.00
N ASN A 200 47.81 12.38 -12.68
CA ASN A 200 48.17 13.80 -12.67
C ASN A 200 48.41 14.44 -14.04
N THR A 201 47.45 15.28 -14.45
CA THR A 201 47.63 16.72 -14.80
C THR A 201 46.55 17.14 -15.81
N ALA A 202 45.58 17.95 -15.38
CA ALA A 202 44.94 18.93 -16.26
C ALA A 202 44.21 19.99 -15.42
N TYR A 203 44.84 21.15 -15.33
CA TYR A 203 44.32 22.39 -14.78
C TYR A 203 43.16 22.96 -15.61
N SER A 204 42.28 23.68 -14.90
CA SER A 204 41.72 24.99 -15.24
C SER A 204 41.04 25.21 -16.60
N SER A 205 39.73 25.43 -16.57
CA SER A 205 39.11 26.47 -17.39
C SER A 205 38.14 27.29 -16.55
N GLY A 206 38.43 28.59 -16.47
CA GLY A 206 37.68 29.56 -15.68
C GLY A 206 36.39 30.00 -16.35
N TYR A 207 35.38 30.22 -15.52
CA TYR A 207 34.34 31.21 -15.79
C TYR A 207 34.47 32.31 -14.75
N GLN A 208 34.92 33.46 -15.24
CA GLN A 208 35.01 34.71 -14.50
C GLN A 208 33.64 35.38 -14.62
N SER A 209 32.87 35.39 -13.54
CA SER A 209 31.74 36.32 -13.38
C SER A 209 32.07 37.23 -12.20
N THR A 210 32.27 38.50 -12.54
CA THR A 210 32.52 39.70 -11.75
C THR A 210 31.90 39.75 -10.36
N GLU A 211 32.72 40.18 -9.39
CA GLU A 211 32.36 40.59 -8.04
C GLU A 211 31.39 41.79 -8.00
N GLY A 212 30.53 41.80 -6.99
CA GLY A 212 29.70 42.96 -6.66
C GLY A 212 28.54 42.65 -5.70
N THR A 213 28.84 42.65 -4.39
CA THR A 213 27.91 42.95 -3.27
C THR A 213 26.78 41.95 -2.91
N ASN A 214 27.07 41.03 -1.98
CA ASN A 214 26.34 40.83 -0.69
C ASN A 214 26.78 39.49 -0.05
N GLU A 215 27.94 39.52 0.60
CA GLU A 215 28.36 38.52 1.58
C GLU A 215 27.51 38.65 2.86
N TYR A 216 26.36 37.94 2.94
CA TYR A 216 25.77 37.57 4.25
C TYR A 216 24.65 36.49 4.21
N PHE A 217 24.32 35.86 3.09
CA PHE A 217 23.18 34.91 3.03
C PHE A 217 23.51 33.56 2.36
N GLY A 218 23.53 32.50 3.18
CA GLY A 218 23.16 31.13 2.79
C GLY A 218 24.30 30.14 2.51
N PHE A 219 24.97 29.64 3.55
CA PHE A 219 25.61 28.33 3.47
C PHE A 219 24.50 27.27 3.33
N SER A 220 24.40 26.60 2.19
CA SER A 220 23.44 25.51 1.98
C SER A 220 23.87 24.30 2.82
N ILE A 221 23.01 23.81 3.71
CA ILE A 221 23.21 22.60 4.55
C ILE A 221 23.75 21.39 3.77
N ASP A 222 23.38 21.27 2.49
CA ASP A 222 23.89 20.25 1.56
C ASP A 222 25.38 20.40 1.27
N ARG A 223 25.87 21.63 1.13
CA ARG A 223 27.28 21.94 0.94
C ARG A 223 28.06 21.62 2.21
N ASP A 224 27.53 21.96 3.38
CA ASP A 224 28.20 21.70 4.66
C ASP A 224 28.28 20.20 4.98
N MET A 225 27.20 19.45 4.71
CA MET A 225 27.19 17.98 4.81
C MET A 225 28.18 17.33 3.85
N MET A 226 28.33 17.88 2.64
CA MET A 226 29.19 17.28 1.62
C MET A 226 30.66 17.75 1.68
N GLN A 227 30.97 18.99 2.03
CA GLN A 227 32.36 19.46 2.12
C GLN A 227 33.16 18.75 3.21
N LYS A 228 32.50 18.16 4.20
CA LYS A 228 33.14 17.45 5.32
C LYS A 228 33.61 16.03 4.99
N VAL A 229 33.25 15.46 3.84
CA VAL A 229 33.82 14.18 3.39
C VAL A 229 35.09 14.49 2.60
N PRO A 230 36.28 14.05 3.06
CA PRO A 230 37.54 14.26 2.35
C PRO A 230 37.44 13.80 0.89
N THR A 231 38.04 14.55 -0.04
CA THR A 231 38.08 14.17 -1.46
C THR A 231 38.79 12.84 -1.70
N ASP A 232 39.69 12.47 -0.78
CA ASP A 232 40.49 11.24 -0.83
C ASP A 232 39.97 10.17 0.16
N PHE A 233 38.73 10.30 0.64
CA PHE A 233 38.15 9.32 1.56
C PHE A 233 37.91 7.98 0.86
N VAL A 234 38.73 6.98 1.20
CA VAL A 234 38.53 5.59 0.79
C VAL A 234 37.85 4.85 1.94
N PRO A 235 36.69 4.22 1.72
CA PRO A 235 36.04 3.43 2.75
C PRO A 235 36.99 2.31 3.21
N PRO A 236 37.25 2.17 4.53
CA PRO A 236 38.09 1.10 5.04
C PRO A 236 37.45 -0.27 4.77
N LYS A 237 38.26 -1.24 4.33
CA LYS A 237 37.79 -2.60 4.01
C LYS A 237 37.24 -3.36 5.22
N ASP A 238 37.82 -3.12 6.40
CA ASP A 238 37.43 -3.76 7.66
C ASP A 238 36.95 -2.71 8.66
N LYS A 239 35.68 -2.80 9.05
CA LYS A 239 35.07 -1.88 10.02
C LYS A 239 35.53 -2.26 11.43
N ARG A 240 35.90 -1.26 12.23
CA ARG A 240 36.27 -1.50 13.64
C ARG A 240 35.04 -1.91 14.45
N VAL A 241 35.04 -3.14 14.97
CA VAL A 241 33.99 -3.68 15.83
C VAL A 241 34.40 -3.48 17.29
N THR A 242 33.54 -2.81 18.05
CA THR A 242 33.67 -2.69 19.51
C THR A 242 32.55 -3.46 20.19
N LYS A 243 32.84 -4.11 21.32
CA LYS A 243 31.83 -4.74 22.16
C LYS A 243 31.58 -3.83 23.34
N ARG A 244 30.34 -3.38 23.52
CA ARG A 244 29.92 -2.65 24.73
C ARG A 244 28.84 -3.41 25.47
N LYS A 245 28.88 -3.35 26.81
CA LYS A 245 27.76 -3.75 27.66
C LYS A 245 26.79 -2.59 27.76
N VAL A 246 25.53 -2.83 27.42
CA VAL A 246 24.46 -1.82 27.49
C VAL A 246 23.41 -2.27 28.47
N ARG A 247 23.04 -1.37 29.40
CA ARG A 247 21.92 -1.55 30.32
C ARG A 247 20.60 -1.39 29.56
N LEU A 248 19.66 -2.31 29.78
CA LEU A 248 18.34 -2.25 29.15
C LEU A 248 17.45 -1.19 29.80
N VAL A 249 16.64 -0.51 28.97
CA VAL A 249 15.64 0.46 29.40
C VAL A 249 14.27 -0.23 29.45
N GLY A 250 13.67 -0.34 30.65
CA GLY A 250 12.32 -0.93 30.84
C GLY A 250 12.27 -2.24 31.65
N GLY A 251 13.10 -2.34 32.70
CA GLY A 251 13.43 -3.54 33.47
C GLY A 251 12.33 -4.30 34.22
N GLU A 252 11.07 -4.25 33.78
CA GLU A 252 9.98 -5.10 34.30
C GLU A 252 9.26 -5.93 33.21
N SER A 253 9.27 -5.50 31.94
CA SER A 253 8.52 -6.18 30.86
C SER A 253 9.33 -7.19 30.03
N GLY A 254 10.66 -7.27 30.24
CA GLY A 254 11.54 -8.20 29.51
C GLY A 254 11.82 -7.84 28.04
N ASN A 255 11.45 -6.64 27.60
CA ASN A 255 11.61 -6.19 26.21
C ASN A 255 13.01 -5.61 25.93
N PHE A 256 13.58 -5.92 24.76
CA PHE A 256 14.92 -5.44 24.38
C PHE A 256 14.84 -4.06 23.73
N VAL A 257 15.16 -3.03 24.51
CA VAL A 257 15.18 -1.62 24.10
C VAL A 257 16.57 -1.03 24.34
N LEU A 258 17.14 -0.42 23.30
CA LEU A 258 18.43 0.26 23.33
C LEU A 258 18.26 1.75 22.98
N GLU A 259 18.95 2.61 23.72
CA GLU A 259 19.08 4.03 23.39
C GLU A 259 20.46 4.30 22.80
N ASN A 260 20.50 4.64 21.51
CA ASN A 260 21.74 4.85 20.78
C ASN A 260 21.92 6.32 20.41
N ARG A 261 23.13 6.83 20.53
CA ARG A 261 23.46 8.20 20.10
C ARG A 261 23.48 8.28 18.58
N ILE A 262 23.05 9.42 18.04
CA ILE A 262 23.21 9.73 16.61
C ILE A 262 24.69 10.02 16.26
N PRO A 263 25.08 9.94 14.97
CA PRO A 263 26.42 10.34 14.53
C PRO A 263 26.75 11.78 14.93
N GLU A 264 27.99 12.04 15.35
CA GLU A 264 28.45 13.36 15.77
C GLU A 264 28.40 14.36 14.61
N GLU A 265 28.71 13.91 13.39
CA GLU A 265 28.63 14.74 12.19
C GLU A 265 27.21 15.20 11.87
N LEU A 266 26.21 14.34 12.10
CA LEU A 266 24.81 14.72 12.00
C LEU A 266 24.45 15.73 13.10
N LYS A 267 24.88 15.47 14.35
CA LYS A 267 24.60 16.33 15.51
C LYS A 267 25.12 17.76 15.33
N LYS A 268 26.28 17.95 14.70
CA LYS A 268 26.88 19.28 14.42
C LYS A 268 26.01 20.14 13.49
N VAL A 269 25.11 19.53 12.71
CA VAL A 269 24.29 20.22 11.69
C VAL A 269 22.86 20.49 12.20
N LEU A 270 22.46 19.88 13.32
CA LEU A 270 21.11 20.06 13.88
C LEU A 270 20.95 21.43 14.53
N THR A 271 19.82 22.09 14.25
CA THR A 271 19.48 23.39 14.87
C THR A 271 18.94 23.22 16.29
N ARG A 272 18.24 22.12 16.58
CA ARG A 272 17.75 21.79 17.93
C ARG A 272 18.48 20.57 18.48
N THR A 273 19.16 20.75 19.60
CA THR A 273 19.88 19.68 20.31
C THR A 273 19.35 19.47 21.73
N GLU A 274 18.71 20.48 22.30
CA GLU A 274 18.10 20.42 23.62
C GLU A 274 16.69 19.82 23.55
N SER A 275 16.49 18.68 24.22
CA SER A 275 15.19 18.06 24.46
C SER A 275 15.18 17.44 25.85
N PRO A 276 14.06 17.53 26.61
CA PRO A 276 13.95 16.97 27.96
C PRO A 276 14.33 15.48 28.05
N PHE A 277 14.23 14.75 26.94
CA PHE A 277 14.47 13.31 26.86
C PHE A 277 15.47 12.91 25.77
N GLY A 278 16.22 13.87 25.20
CA GLY A 278 17.24 13.59 24.19
C GLY A 278 16.70 13.10 22.84
N GLU A 279 15.46 13.44 22.46
CA GLU A 279 14.82 12.90 21.23
C GLU A 279 15.52 13.27 19.91
N PHE A 280 16.31 14.35 19.93
CA PHE A 280 17.12 14.84 18.82
C PHE A 280 18.55 14.32 18.84
N THR A 281 18.99 13.67 19.92
CA THR A 281 20.36 13.17 20.08
C THR A 281 20.44 11.65 20.16
N ASN A 282 19.34 11.01 20.55
CA ASN A 282 19.27 9.57 20.75
C ASN A 282 18.14 8.95 19.91
N MET A 283 18.46 7.86 19.23
CA MET A 283 17.54 6.99 18.51
C MET A 283 17.28 5.75 19.36
N THR A 284 16.00 5.45 19.58
CA THR A 284 15.59 4.27 20.35
C THR A 284 15.43 3.11 19.39
N TYR A 285 16.15 2.02 19.63
CA TYR A 285 15.95 0.76 18.93
C TYR A 285 15.20 -0.22 19.83
N THR A 286 14.16 -0.87 19.30
CA THR A 286 13.42 -1.93 19.98
C THR A 286 13.36 -3.16 19.09
N ALA A 287 13.79 -4.31 19.62
CA ALA A 287 13.56 -5.60 18.96
C ALA A 287 12.19 -6.15 19.39
N CYS A 288 11.23 -6.16 18.47
CA CYS A 288 9.86 -6.60 18.74
C CYS A 288 9.72 -8.11 18.48
N THR A 289 9.57 -8.87 19.55
CA THR A 289 9.32 -10.32 19.53
C THR A 289 7.83 -10.68 19.49
N ALA A 290 6.95 -9.70 19.73
CA ALA A 290 5.49 -9.89 19.65
C ALA A 290 4.99 -9.95 18.21
N GLU A 291 3.87 -10.64 17.99
CA GLU A 291 3.05 -10.47 16.79
C GLU A 291 2.29 -9.13 16.83
N PRO A 292 1.85 -8.58 15.67
CA PRO A 292 1.16 -7.28 15.62
C PRO A 292 -0.03 -7.17 16.57
N ASP A 293 -0.81 -8.24 16.71
CA ASP A 293 -2.04 -8.26 17.52
C ASP A 293 -1.76 -8.41 19.03
N GLU A 294 -0.53 -8.80 19.38
CA GLU A 294 -0.07 -9.05 20.75
C GLU A 294 0.83 -7.93 21.28
N PHE A 295 1.25 -7.00 20.43
CA PHE A 295 2.17 -5.91 20.76
C PHE A 295 1.88 -5.20 22.09
N VAL A 296 0.63 -4.79 22.32
CA VAL A 296 0.22 -4.10 23.55
C VAL A 296 0.16 -5.07 24.75
N LYS A 297 -0.26 -6.32 24.52
CA LYS A 297 -0.37 -7.34 25.58
C LYS A 297 1.00 -7.77 26.10
N ASP A 298 1.99 -7.82 25.22
CA ASP A 298 3.38 -8.12 25.52
C ASP A 298 4.15 -6.91 26.12
N GLY A 299 3.44 -5.82 26.41
CA GLY A 299 3.99 -4.66 27.10
C GLY A 299 4.92 -3.79 26.25
N PHE A 300 4.87 -3.89 24.91
CA PHE A 300 5.57 -2.94 24.05
C PHE A 300 4.85 -1.59 24.02
N THR A 301 5.62 -0.52 23.96
CA THR A 301 5.11 0.86 23.94
C THR A 301 5.99 1.75 23.06
N LEU A 302 5.47 2.90 22.66
CA LEU A 302 6.10 3.82 21.73
C LEU A 302 6.51 5.14 22.40
N ARG A 303 7.56 5.78 21.89
CA ARG A 303 8.15 7.01 22.42
C ARG A 303 7.14 8.16 22.61
N PRO A 304 6.17 8.44 21.70
CA PRO A 304 5.19 9.51 21.92
C PRO A 304 4.38 9.32 23.22
N VAL A 305 4.01 8.08 23.54
CA VAL A 305 3.29 7.74 24.77
C VAL A 305 4.19 7.86 25.99
N LYS A 306 5.45 7.40 25.89
CA LYS A 306 6.46 7.60 26.95
C LYS A 306 6.66 9.08 27.29
N TYR A 307 6.48 9.96 26.32
CA TYR A 307 6.59 11.42 26.49
C TYR A 307 5.27 12.10 26.85
N GLY A 308 4.17 11.35 27.04
CA GLY A 308 2.85 11.90 27.35
C GLY A 308 2.26 12.77 26.24
N ARG A 309 2.65 12.55 24.97
CA ARG A 309 2.16 13.32 23.81
C ARG A 309 0.85 12.73 23.29
N GLU A 310 -0.10 13.61 22.95
CA GLU A 310 -1.32 13.22 22.24
C GLU A 310 -1.09 13.18 20.73
N THR A 311 -1.51 12.11 20.09
CA THR A 311 -1.42 11.95 18.63
C THR A 311 -2.74 12.37 17.98
N GLU A 312 -2.70 13.37 17.10
CA GLU A 312 -3.85 13.76 16.26
C GLU A 312 -3.84 12.98 14.95
N LEU A 313 -2.65 12.82 14.37
CA LEU A 313 -2.46 12.34 13.02
C LEU A 313 -1.33 11.32 12.96
N VAL A 314 -1.62 10.15 12.40
CA VAL A 314 -0.59 9.18 12.00
C VAL A 314 -0.48 9.21 10.48
N ILE A 315 0.74 9.28 9.95
CA ILE A 315 1.02 9.14 8.52
C ILE A 315 1.80 7.85 8.33
N CYS A 316 1.15 6.81 7.81
CA CYS A 316 1.78 5.53 7.51
C CYS A 316 2.29 5.51 6.07
N VAL A 317 3.55 5.13 5.91
CA VAL A 317 4.25 4.97 4.64
C VAL A 317 4.63 3.50 4.50
N THR A 318 4.01 2.78 3.57
CA THR A 318 4.36 1.37 3.32
C THR A 318 5.41 1.24 2.22
N MET A 319 6.42 0.41 2.48
CA MET A 319 7.57 0.19 1.60
C MET A 319 7.90 -1.30 1.49
N TYR A 320 8.42 -1.73 0.36
CA TYR A 320 9.01 -3.05 0.15
C TYR A 320 10.41 -2.97 -0.48
N ASN A 321 10.54 -2.51 -1.73
CA ASN A 321 11.81 -2.49 -2.49
C ASN A 321 11.94 -1.29 -3.43
N GLU A 322 11.15 -0.26 -3.19
CA GLU A 322 11.17 0.97 -3.95
C GLU A 322 12.55 1.64 -3.88
N ASP A 323 12.87 2.45 -4.88
CA ASP A 323 14.17 3.10 -4.97
C ASP A 323 14.30 4.29 -4.01
N GLU A 324 15.55 4.72 -3.81
CA GLU A 324 15.90 5.84 -2.94
C GLU A 324 15.26 7.17 -3.40
N TYR A 325 15.03 7.33 -4.71
CA TYR A 325 14.40 8.51 -5.28
C TYR A 325 12.89 8.56 -4.95
N ALA A 326 12.17 7.45 -5.09
CA ALA A 326 10.77 7.33 -4.69
C ALA A 326 10.60 7.56 -3.18
N PHE A 327 11.48 6.97 -2.37
CA PHE A 327 11.47 7.18 -0.92
C PHE A 327 11.74 8.64 -0.55
N ALA A 328 12.83 9.23 -1.05
CA ALA A 328 13.19 10.63 -0.77
C ALA A 328 12.07 11.60 -1.19
N ARG A 329 11.46 11.39 -2.36
CA ARG A 329 10.34 12.20 -2.85
C ARG A 329 9.14 12.16 -1.90
N THR A 330 8.76 10.96 -1.46
CA THR A 330 7.62 10.73 -0.56
C THR A 330 7.89 11.38 0.80
N MET A 331 9.05 11.06 1.40
CA MET A 331 9.42 11.54 2.73
C MET A 331 9.58 13.06 2.77
N HIS A 332 10.19 13.65 1.73
CA HIS A 332 10.30 15.10 1.60
C HIS A 332 8.94 15.79 1.47
N GLY A 333 8.01 15.19 0.72
CA GLY A 333 6.62 15.67 0.63
C GLY A 333 5.90 15.63 1.99
N ILE A 334 6.09 14.56 2.76
CA ILE A 334 5.53 14.44 4.12
C ILE A 334 6.09 15.53 5.04
N MET A 335 7.40 15.75 5.04
CA MET A 335 8.02 16.79 5.89
C MET A 335 7.50 18.20 5.55
N LYS A 336 7.25 18.50 4.27
CA LYS A 336 6.59 19.76 3.86
C LYS A 336 5.15 19.87 4.34
N ASN A 337 4.40 18.77 4.33
CA ASN A 337 3.04 18.74 4.87
C ASN A 337 3.03 18.99 6.38
N VAL A 338 3.94 18.37 7.13
CA VAL A 338 4.08 18.62 8.59
C VAL A 338 4.49 20.07 8.85
N ALA A 339 5.44 20.61 8.08
CA ALA A 339 5.81 22.02 8.15
C ALA A 339 4.61 22.95 7.88
N HIS A 340 3.76 22.62 6.91
CA HIS A 340 2.52 23.36 6.66
C HIS A 340 1.55 23.27 7.84
N LEU A 341 1.41 22.14 8.52
CA LEU A 341 0.62 22.04 9.76
C LEU A 341 1.22 22.91 10.89
N CYS A 342 2.55 23.02 10.95
CA CYS A 342 3.22 23.84 11.96
C CYS A 342 3.10 25.36 11.69
N SER A 343 2.99 25.79 10.44
CA SER A 343 2.87 27.22 10.08
C SER A 343 1.47 27.79 10.34
N ARG A 344 0.47 26.95 10.60
CA ARG A 344 -0.93 27.33 10.81
C ARG A 344 -1.14 27.91 12.22
N SER A 345 -0.82 29.19 12.44
CA SER A 345 -1.03 29.87 13.73
C SER A 345 -2.48 30.21 14.08
N LYS A 346 -3.39 30.23 13.09
CA LYS A 346 -4.83 30.51 13.26
C LYS A 346 -5.64 29.21 13.22
N SER A 347 -5.35 28.29 14.14
CA SER A 347 -6.03 27.00 14.29
C SER A 347 -6.10 26.64 15.77
N SER A 348 -7.17 26.01 16.23
CA SER A 348 -7.26 25.44 17.58
C SER A 348 -6.37 24.19 17.72
N THR A 349 -6.30 23.40 16.66
CA THR A 349 -5.56 22.13 16.66
C THR A 349 -4.09 22.30 16.28
N TRP A 350 -3.79 23.23 15.37
CA TRP A 350 -2.49 23.37 14.72
C TRP A 350 -1.77 24.66 15.17
N GLY A 351 -0.44 24.61 15.26
CA GLY A 351 0.44 25.72 15.64
C GLY A 351 1.91 25.30 15.55
N LYS A 352 2.85 26.09 16.11
CA LYS A 352 4.30 25.83 15.98
C LYS A 352 4.75 24.44 16.48
N ASP A 353 4.04 23.89 17.46
CA ASP A 353 4.28 22.56 18.04
C ASP A 353 3.42 21.44 17.43
N SER A 354 2.75 21.68 16.28
CA SER A 354 1.92 20.67 15.60
C SER A 354 2.66 19.36 15.35
N TRP A 355 3.96 19.41 15.09
CA TRP A 355 4.79 18.24 14.83
C TRP A 355 4.77 17.22 15.98
N LYS A 356 4.55 17.65 17.24
CA LYS A 356 4.41 16.75 18.39
C LYS A 356 3.13 15.91 18.34
N LYS A 357 2.12 16.38 17.60
CA LYS A 357 0.81 15.70 17.42
C LYS A 357 0.79 14.80 16.17
N VAL A 358 1.86 14.80 15.38
CA VAL A 358 1.96 14.01 14.15
C VAL A 358 3.03 12.93 14.33
N GLN A 359 2.66 11.68 14.05
CA GLN A 359 3.57 10.54 14.04
C GLN A 359 3.68 10.00 12.62
N VAL A 360 4.89 9.99 12.06
CA VAL A 360 5.17 9.33 10.78
C VAL A 360 5.62 7.90 11.08
N VAL A 361 4.98 6.91 10.46
CA VAL A 361 5.28 5.49 10.62
C VAL A 361 5.71 4.96 9.26
N ILE A 362 6.94 4.50 9.13
CA ILE A 362 7.47 3.89 7.91
C ILE A 362 7.53 2.39 8.15
N VAL A 363 6.78 1.59 7.38
CA VAL A 363 6.77 0.13 7.52
C VAL A 363 7.41 -0.51 6.30
N ALA A 364 8.58 -1.11 6.50
CA ALA A 364 9.35 -1.79 5.47
C ALA A 364 9.15 -3.31 5.53
N ASP A 365 8.74 -3.89 4.41
CA ASP A 365 8.27 -5.27 4.31
C ASP A 365 9.39 -6.27 3.98
N GLY A 366 10.08 -6.68 5.03
CA GLY A 366 11.10 -7.73 4.97
C GLY A 366 12.51 -7.17 4.86
N ARG A 367 13.31 -7.41 5.89
CA ARG A 367 14.68 -6.91 6.04
C ARG A 367 15.58 -7.19 4.83
N ASN A 368 15.48 -8.38 4.27
CA ASN A 368 16.31 -8.82 3.13
C ASN A 368 15.79 -8.33 1.77
N LYS A 369 14.63 -7.68 1.72
CA LYS A 369 14.00 -7.18 0.49
C LYS A 369 14.13 -5.67 0.33
N VAL A 370 14.33 -4.95 1.43
CA VAL A 370 14.50 -3.50 1.43
C VAL A 370 15.73 -3.11 0.61
N ASN A 371 15.58 -2.06 -0.19
CA ASN A 371 16.70 -1.48 -0.93
C ASN A 371 17.70 -0.85 0.04
N GLU A 372 18.96 -1.29 -0.03
CA GLU A 372 20.05 -0.79 0.82
C GLU A 372 20.25 0.73 0.68
N ALA A 373 20.01 1.29 -0.52
CA ALA A 373 20.09 2.73 -0.75
C ALA A 373 19.07 3.51 0.11
N VAL A 374 17.89 2.95 0.36
CA VAL A 374 16.90 3.57 1.24
C VAL A 374 17.32 3.49 2.70
N LEU A 375 17.90 2.37 3.14
CA LEU A 375 18.47 2.25 4.49
C LEU A 375 19.58 3.29 4.71
N GLN A 376 20.41 3.52 3.69
CA GLN A 376 21.42 4.58 3.70
C GLN A 376 20.81 5.99 3.83
N LEU A 377 19.70 6.29 3.14
CA LEU A 377 18.98 7.56 3.35
C LEU A 377 18.38 7.69 4.77
N LEU A 378 17.88 6.60 5.34
CA LEU A 378 17.39 6.56 6.71
C LEU A 378 18.53 6.77 7.72
N THR A 379 19.71 6.18 7.49
CA THR A 379 20.93 6.45 8.27
C THR A 379 21.35 7.91 8.18
N ALA A 380 21.34 8.47 6.97
CA ALA A 380 21.69 9.87 6.72
C ALA A 380 20.77 10.87 7.44
N THR A 381 19.51 10.48 7.71
CA THR A 381 18.53 11.29 8.45
C THR A 381 18.47 10.95 9.95
N GLY A 382 19.27 9.99 10.42
CA GLY A 382 19.31 9.51 11.82
C GLY A 382 18.21 8.52 12.20
N CYS A 383 17.36 8.11 11.25
CA CYS A 383 16.20 7.24 11.50
C CYS A 383 16.53 5.73 11.47
N TYR A 384 17.76 5.36 11.11
CA TYR A 384 18.23 3.97 11.09
C TYR A 384 19.71 3.91 11.48
N GLN A 385 20.10 2.81 12.12
CA GLN A 385 21.51 2.47 12.35
C GLN A 385 21.71 1.02 11.97
N ASP A 386 22.76 0.79 11.19
CA ASP A 386 23.09 -0.54 10.73
C ASP A 386 23.61 -1.43 11.86
N ASN A 387 23.46 -2.75 11.71
CA ASN A 387 23.97 -3.79 12.63
C ASN A 387 23.30 -3.94 14.02
N LEU A 388 22.23 -3.17 14.30
CA LEU A 388 21.40 -3.37 15.50
C LEU A 388 20.35 -4.47 15.33
N ALA A 389 19.86 -4.66 14.11
CA ALA A 389 18.85 -5.67 13.83
C ALA A 389 19.43 -7.09 13.94
N ARG A 390 18.90 -7.91 14.86
CA ARG A 390 19.26 -9.33 15.03
C ARG A 390 18.00 -10.20 15.02
N PRO A 391 18.01 -11.35 14.33
CA PRO A 391 16.83 -12.20 14.16
C PRO A 391 16.28 -12.79 15.47
N TYR A 392 17.09 -12.87 16.53
CA TYR A 392 16.73 -13.48 17.80
C TYR A 392 17.17 -12.63 19.00
N VAL A 393 16.31 -12.62 20.02
CA VAL A 393 16.57 -12.06 21.35
C VAL A 393 16.13 -13.09 22.38
N ASN A 394 17.04 -13.56 23.25
CA ASN A 394 16.75 -14.60 24.25
C ASN A 394 16.08 -15.86 23.68
N ASN A 395 16.57 -16.37 22.55
CA ASN A 395 15.97 -17.47 21.79
C ASN A 395 14.52 -17.22 21.28
N LYS A 396 13.93 -16.03 21.51
CA LYS A 396 12.67 -15.62 20.89
C LYS A 396 12.96 -14.96 19.54
N LYS A 397 12.15 -15.29 18.56
CA LYS A 397 12.26 -14.72 17.22
C LYS A 397 11.82 -13.25 17.24
N VAL A 398 12.56 -12.39 16.56
CA VAL A 398 12.17 -11.01 16.32
C VAL A 398 11.29 -10.97 15.07
N ASN A 399 10.10 -10.39 15.19
CA ASN A 399 9.17 -10.22 14.08
C ASN A 399 9.36 -8.88 13.37
N ALA A 400 9.73 -7.83 14.13
CA ALA A 400 10.03 -6.52 13.59
C ALA A 400 11.08 -5.76 14.42
N HIS A 401 11.82 -4.89 13.74
CA HIS A 401 12.80 -3.98 14.31
C HIS A 401 12.25 -2.55 14.27
N LEU A 402 12.10 -1.92 15.43
CA LEU A 402 11.55 -0.57 15.55
C LEU A 402 12.68 0.42 15.85
N PHE A 403 12.76 1.49 15.07
CA PHE A 403 13.69 2.60 15.24
C PHE A 403 12.87 3.88 15.40
N GLU A 404 12.98 4.54 16.56
CA GLU A 404 12.28 5.78 16.86
C GLU A 404 13.25 6.94 16.91
N TYR A 405 13.01 7.98 16.10
CA TYR A 405 13.84 9.18 16.06
C TYR A 405 13.04 10.40 15.60
N THR A 406 13.37 11.59 16.12
CA THR A 406 12.77 12.85 15.67
C THR A 406 13.73 13.57 14.73
N THR A 407 13.55 13.40 13.42
CA THR A 407 14.45 13.99 12.42
C THR A 407 14.12 15.45 12.12
N GLN A 408 15.15 16.24 11.84
CA GLN A 408 15.06 17.66 11.47
C GLN A 408 15.53 17.93 10.04
N ILE A 409 16.09 16.91 9.38
CA ILE A 409 16.71 17.02 8.07
C ILE A 409 15.92 16.15 7.09
N SER A 410 15.73 16.68 5.89
CA SER A 410 15.05 16.01 4.79
C SER A 410 16.01 15.81 3.63
N ILE A 411 15.80 14.77 2.84
CA ILE A 411 16.53 14.54 1.58
C ILE A 411 15.51 14.65 0.45
N ASP A 412 15.76 15.54 -0.52
CA ASP A 412 14.84 15.77 -1.64
C ASP A 412 14.97 14.73 -2.76
N GLU A 413 14.10 14.81 -3.77
CA GLU A 413 14.07 13.89 -4.92
C GLU A 413 15.36 13.90 -5.78
N ASN A 414 16.23 14.90 -5.61
CA ASN A 414 17.55 14.96 -6.24
C ASN A 414 18.67 14.51 -5.28
N LEU A 415 18.28 13.83 -4.20
CA LEU A 415 19.14 13.38 -3.11
C LEU A 415 19.88 14.51 -2.41
N LYS A 416 19.39 15.76 -2.45
CA LYS A 416 20.01 16.90 -1.76
C LYS A 416 19.45 17.07 -0.37
N PHE A 417 20.33 17.36 0.59
CA PHE A 417 19.93 17.67 1.96
C PHE A 417 19.21 19.01 2.01
N LYS A 418 18.10 19.03 2.74
CA LYS A 418 17.28 20.20 3.03
C LYS A 418 17.06 20.27 4.54
N GLY A 419 17.37 21.42 5.12
CA GLY A 419 17.20 21.72 6.54
C GLY A 419 16.38 22.98 6.76
N ASP A 420 16.64 23.65 7.89
CA ASP A 420 15.87 24.79 8.41
C ASP A 420 15.83 26.01 7.46
N GLU A 421 16.67 26.05 6.43
CA GLU A 421 16.69 27.07 5.36
C GLU A 421 15.37 27.21 4.58
N LYS A 422 14.42 26.27 4.73
CA LYS A 422 13.11 26.29 4.05
C LYS A 422 11.91 25.95 4.93
N SER A 423 11.84 26.46 6.16
CA SER A 423 10.65 26.30 7.02
C SER A 423 10.30 24.83 7.35
N LEU A 424 11.26 23.90 7.24
CA LEU A 424 11.07 22.50 7.63
C LEU A 424 11.05 22.41 9.15
N THR A 425 10.12 21.62 9.70
CA THR A 425 10.00 21.41 11.15
C THR A 425 10.42 20.00 11.52
N PRO A 426 10.78 19.75 12.80
CA PRO A 426 11.07 18.39 13.25
C PRO A 426 9.89 17.46 12.97
N VAL A 427 10.16 16.18 12.72
CA VAL A 427 9.14 15.15 12.46
C VAL A 427 9.47 13.91 13.27
N GLN A 428 8.49 13.41 14.03
CA GLN A 428 8.59 12.15 14.76
C GLN A 428 8.47 10.99 13.78
N VAL A 429 9.51 10.15 13.68
CA VAL A 429 9.56 9.00 12.78
C VAL A 429 9.70 7.72 13.58
N LEU A 430 8.80 6.77 13.30
CA LEU A 430 8.88 5.37 13.71
C LEU A 430 9.16 4.56 12.46
N PHE A 431 10.37 4.04 12.32
CA PHE A 431 10.74 3.12 11.26
C PHE A 431 10.62 1.68 11.76
N CYS A 432 9.69 0.93 11.16
CA CYS A 432 9.42 -0.47 11.44
C CYS A 432 9.94 -1.33 10.28
N LEU A 433 11.05 -2.03 10.51
CA LEU A 433 11.64 -2.98 9.57
C LEU A 433 11.22 -4.40 9.94
N LYS A 434 10.31 -4.99 9.16
CA LYS A 434 9.85 -6.36 9.42
C LYS A 434 10.97 -7.35 9.11
N GLU A 435 11.11 -8.40 9.93
CA GLU A 435 12.13 -9.41 9.70
C GLU A 435 11.80 -10.27 8.47
N LYS A 436 10.51 -10.62 8.30
CA LYS A 436 9.99 -11.39 7.17
C LYS A 436 9.18 -10.54 6.21
N ASN A 437 9.20 -10.89 4.93
CA ASN A 437 8.26 -10.39 3.95
C ASN A 437 6.89 -11.04 4.17
N GLN A 438 5.87 -10.22 4.46
CA GLN A 438 4.50 -10.67 4.71
C GLN A 438 3.45 -9.84 3.95
N LYS A 439 3.89 -9.10 2.91
CA LYS A 439 3.05 -8.24 2.06
C LYS A 439 2.52 -6.99 2.78
N LYS A 440 1.96 -6.08 1.97
CA LYS A 440 1.40 -4.78 2.40
C LYS A 440 0.30 -4.92 3.46
N ILE A 441 -0.58 -5.90 3.33
CA ILE A 441 -1.68 -6.12 4.27
C ILE A 441 -1.19 -6.35 5.71
N ASN A 442 -0.11 -7.13 5.88
CA ASN A 442 0.51 -7.32 7.19
C ASN A 442 1.21 -6.05 7.69
N SER A 443 1.79 -5.24 6.80
CA SER A 443 2.33 -3.92 7.16
C SER A 443 1.25 -3.00 7.72
N HIS A 444 0.03 -3.07 7.18
CA HIS A 444 -1.14 -2.40 7.77
C HIS A 444 -1.60 -3.05 9.09
N ARG A 445 -1.40 -4.36 9.30
CA ARG A 445 -1.68 -5.00 10.60
C ARG A 445 -0.78 -4.45 11.71
N TRP A 446 0.52 -4.30 11.44
CA TRP A 446 1.44 -3.57 12.34
C TRP A 446 0.94 -2.16 12.64
N LEU A 447 0.51 -1.41 11.64
CA LEU A 447 -0.04 -0.08 11.85
C LEU A 447 -1.29 -0.10 12.75
N PHE A 448 -2.35 -0.81 12.33
CA PHE A 448 -3.68 -0.69 12.92
C PHE A 448 -3.85 -1.45 14.23
N ASN A 449 -3.19 -2.60 14.38
CA ASN A 449 -3.34 -3.48 15.54
C ASN A 449 -2.18 -3.40 16.53
N ALA A 450 -0.97 -2.99 16.11
CA ALA A 450 0.16 -2.82 17.02
C ALA A 450 0.32 -1.35 17.47
N PHE A 451 0.48 -0.42 16.52
CA PHE A 451 0.89 0.95 16.84
C PHE A 451 -0.29 1.88 17.17
N CYS A 452 -1.37 1.83 16.40
CA CYS A 452 -2.52 2.72 16.61
C CYS A 452 -3.21 2.52 17.98
N PRO A 453 -3.32 1.31 18.56
CA PRO A 453 -3.87 1.16 19.90
C PRO A 453 -3.02 1.83 20.99
N VAL A 454 -1.71 1.95 20.76
CA VAL A 454 -0.78 2.66 21.66
C VAL A 454 -0.88 4.17 21.44
N LEU A 455 -0.87 4.61 20.18
CA LEU A 455 -0.85 6.04 19.82
C LEU A 455 -2.21 6.73 19.96
N ASP A 456 -3.31 5.97 19.87
CA ASP A 456 -4.71 6.42 19.82
C ASP A 456 -4.95 7.65 18.92
N PRO A 457 -4.63 7.57 17.61
CA PRO A 457 -4.78 8.71 16.71
C PRO A 457 -6.24 8.98 16.34
N ASN A 458 -6.57 10.23 16.02
CA ASN A 458 -7.90 10.57 15.47
C ASN A 458 -8.00 10.19 13.99
N VAL A 459 -6.99 10.59 13.20
CA VAL A 459 -6.91 10.35 11.76
C VAL A 459 -5.62 9.62 11.40
N ILE A 460 -5.73 8.65 10.51
CA ILE A 460 -4.61 7.89 9.95
C ILE A 460 -4.57 8.15 8.46
N VAL A 461 -3.45 8.61 7.93
CA VAL A 461 -3.20 8.81 6.50
C VAL A 461 -2.33 7.65 6.00
N LEU A 462 -2.73 7.01 4.91
CA LEU A 462 -1.95 5.99 4.22
C LEU A 462 -1.31 6.59 2.97
N LEU A 463 -0.02 6.33 2.80
CA LEU A 463 0.78 6.72 1.65
C LEU A 463 1.62 5.53 1.18
N ASP A 464 1.74 5.38 -0.13
CA ASP A 464 2.67 4.44 -0.74
C ASP A 464 3.97 5.15 -1.10
N VAL A 465 5.11 4.49 -0.88
CA VAL A 465 6.41 5.00 -1.38
C VAL A 465 6.33 5.13 -2.90
N GLY A 466 6.75 6.29 -3.41
CA GLY A 466 6.59 6.69 -4.81
C GLY A 466 5.62 7.86 -4.96
N THR A 467 4.66 7.98 -4.05
CA THR A 467 3.67 9.07 -4.06
C THR A 467 4.25 10.37 -3.50
N LYS A 468 4.17 11.44 -4.27
CA LYS A 468 4.51 12.81 -3.85
C LYS A 468 3.24 13.54 -3.42
N PRO A 469 2.95 13.67 -2.12
CA PRO A 469 1.81 14.49 -1.68
C PRO A 469 2.08 15.97 -1.95
N ASP A 470 1.07 16.71 -2.41
CA ASP A 470 1.13 18.17 -2.43
C ASP A 470 1.33 18.73 -1.01
N ASN A 471 1.91 19.91 -0.89
CA ASN A 471 2.26 20.54 0.39
C ASN A 471 1.06 20.73 1.35
N HIS A 472 -0.16 20.76 0.81
CA HIS A 472 -1.39 20.93 1.59
C HIS A 472 -2.25 19.64 1.66
N ALA A 473 -1.82 18.55 1.02
CA ALA A 473 -2.64 17.35 0.85
C ALA A 473 -3.08 16.72 2.18
N VAL A 474 -2.14 16.53 3.11
CA VAL A 474 -2.41 15.93 4.43
C VAL A 474 -3.37 16.79 5.25
N TYR A 475 -3.17 18.11 5.23
CA TYR A 475 -4.06 19.04 5.91
C TYR A 475 -5.47 19.01 5.32
N ASN A 476 -5.60 18.98 3.99
CA ASN A 476 -6.90 18.94 3.32
C ASN A 476 -7.65 17.64 3.60
N LEU A 477 -6.96 16.50 3.66
CA LEU A 477 -7.52 15.23 4.12
C LEU A 477 -8.00 15.32 5.57
N TRP A 478 -7.14 15.73 6.50
CA TRP A 478 -7.51 15.89 7.91
C TRP A 478 -8.71 16.84 8.08
N LYS A 479 -8.74 17.95 7.34
CA LYS A 479 -9.81 18.93 7.40
C LYS A 479 -11.16 18.35 6.97
N ALA A 480 -11.20 17.30 6.14
CA ALA A 480 -12.46 16.64 5.80
C ALA A 480 -13.11 15.95 7.02
N PHE A 481 -12.30 15.40 7.93
CA PHE A 481 -12.73 14.79 9.19
C PHE A 481 -13.10 15.83 10.25
N ASP A 482 -12.40 16.96 10.27
CA ASP A 482 -12.71 18.10 11.16
C ASP A 482 -14.06 18.76 10.79
N LYS A 483 -14.35 18.86 9.48
CA LYS A 483 -15.60 19.44 8.98
C LYS A 483 -16.83 18.55 9.17
N ASP A 484 -16.64 17.24 9.25
CA ASP A 484 -17.76 16.29 9.29
C ASP A 484 -17.38 15.05 10.12
N SER A 485 -18.05 14.92 11.27
CA SER A 485 -17.83 13.84 12.23
C SER A 485 -18.14 12.47 11.65
N ASN A 486 -19.05 12.38 10.67
CA ASN A 486 -19.50 11.11 10.10
C ASN A 486 -18.57 10.59 8.99
N VAL A 487 -17.49 11.31 8.67
CA VAL A 487 -16.51 10.83 7.68
C VAL A 487 -15.66 9.74 8.32
N ALA A 488 -15.77 8.52 7.80
CA ALA A 488 -14.93 7.39 8.19
C ALA A 488 -13.65 7.29 7.37
N GLY A 489 -13.70 7.69 6.09
CA GLY A 489 -12.56 7.64 5.20
C GLY A 489 -12.62 8.73 4.13
N ALA A 490 -11.45 9.17 3.69
CA ALA A 490 -11.29 10.19 2.67
C ALA A 490 -10.20 9.80 1.66
N ALA A 491 -10.44 10.05 0.36
CA ALA A 491 -9.45 9.86 -0.70
C ALA A 491 -9.02 11.20 -1.29
N GLY A 492 -7.72 11.34 -1.55
CA GLY A 492 -7.18 12.44 -2.35
C GLY A 492 -7.27 12.15 -3.84
N GLU A 493 -7.01 13.18 -4.64
CA GLU A 493 -6.86 13.09 -6.09
C GLU A 493 -5.47 12.55 -6.45
N ILE A 494 -5.43 11.33 -7.00
CA ILE A 494 -4.20 10.75 -7.55
C ILE A 494 -4.00 11.21 -8.99
N THR A 495 -2.79 11.64 -9.30
CA THR A 495 -2.39 12.08 -10.64
C THR A 495 -1.11 11.38 -11.08
N ALA A 496 -0.97 11.12 -12.38
CA ALA A 496 0.25 10.52 -12.89
C ALA A 496 1.38 11.56 -12.96
N MET A 497 2.61 11.13 -12.66
CA MET A 497 3.80 11.97 -12.83
C MET A 497 4.03 12.29 -14.31
N LYS A 498 3.78 13.54 -14.68
CA LYS A 498 3.91 14.03 -16.06
C LYS A 498 5.37 14.29 -16.47
N GLY A 499 6.28 14.36 -15.51
CA GLY A 499 7.67 14.76 -15.72
C GLY A 499 7.81 16.27 -15.97
N LYS A 500 9.04 16.77 -15.92
CA LYS A 500 9.34 18.19 -16.18
C LYS A 500 8.93 18.54 -17.62
N GLY A 501 8.11 19.57 -17.79
CA GLY A 501 7.60 19.94 -19.12
C GLY A 501 6.67 18.90 -19.77
N TRP A 502 6.06 18.01 -18.98
CA TRP A 502 5.12 16.98 -19.45
C TRP A 502 5.71 15.93 -20.40
N VAL A 503 7.04 15.75 -20.39
CA VAL A 503 7.76 14.81 -21.27
C VAL A 503 7.27 13.36 -21.15
N ASN A 504 6.81 12.92 -19.97
CA ASN A 504 6.33 11.55 -19.80
C ASN A 504 5.02 11.29 -20.57
N LEU A 505 4.25 12.34 -20.91
CA LEU A 505 3.02 12.21 -21.70
C LEU A 505 3.27 11.89 -23.19
N ILE A 506 4.53 11.91 -23.63
CA ILE A 506 4.91 11.41 -24.96
C ILE A 506 4.67 9.89 -25.04
N ASN A 507 4.82 9.17 -23.91
CA ASN A 507 4.48 7.77 -23.87
C ASN A 507 2.94 7.61 -23.86
N PRO A 508 2.32 6.97 -24.88
CA PRO A 508 0.87 6.84 -24.97
C PRO A 508 0.26 6.03 -23.81
N LEU A 509 1.02 5.11 -23.19
CA LEU A 509 0.59 4.40 -22.00
C LEU A 509 0.45 5.34 -20.80
N VAL A 510 1.42 6.22 -20.58
CA VAL A 510 1.39 7.19 -19.47
C VAL A 510 0.30 8.22 -19.71
N ALA A 511 0.17 8.74 -20.94
CA ALA A 511 -0.86 9.71 -21.30
C ALA A 511 -2.28 9.13 -21.12
N SER A 512 -2.52 7.91 -21.61
CA SER A 512 -3.84 7.27 -21.48
C SER A 512 -4.22 7.02 -20.02
N GLN A 513 -3.29 6.57 -19.18
CA GLN A 513 -3.52 6.37 -17.75
C GLN A 513 -3.77 7.70 -17.02
N ASN A 514 -3.02 8.75 -17.35
CA ASN A 514 -3.26 10.08 -16.79
C ASN A 514 -4.66 10.62 -17.13
N PHE A 515 -5.11 10.41 -18.37
CA PHE A 515 -6.46 10.79 -18.79
C PHE A 515 -7.54 10.01 -18.03
N GLU A 516 -7.38 8.70 -17.90
CA GLU A 516 -8.29 7.83 -17.17
C GLU A 516 -8.41 8.27 -15.69
N TYR A 517 -7.29 8.51 -15.00
CA TYR A 517 -7.29 8.96 -13.61
C TYR A 517 -7.99 10.30 -13.46
N LYS A 518 -7.69 11.27 -14.35
CA LYS A 518 -8.34 12.58 -14.32
C LYS A 518 -9.84 12.47 -14.53
N MET A 519 -10.28 11.66 -15.48
CA MET A 519 -11.71 11.50 -15.73
C MET A 519 -12.44 10.80 -14.60
N SER A 520 -11.82 9.78 -13.98
CA SER A 520 -12.40 9.13 -12.81
C SER A 520 -12.49 10.07 -11.60
N ASN A 521 -11.49 10.94 -11.39
CA ASN A 521 -11.48 11.95 -10.33
C ASN A 521 -12.46 13.11 -10.57
N ILE A 522 -12.88 13.35 -11.82
CA ILE A 522 -13.86 14.39 -12.18
C ILE A 522 -15.28 13.83 -12.16
N LEU A 523 -15.49 12.60 -12.60
CA LEU A 523 -16.83 12.03 -12.79
C LEU A 523 -17.20 11.03 -11.70
N ASP A 524 -16.40 9.98 -11.52
CA ASP A 524 -16.78 8.83 -10.70
C ASP A 524 -16.61 9.13 -9.20
N LYS A 525 -15.43 9.59 -8.78
CA LYS A 525 -15.15 9.86 -7.35
C LYS A 525 -16.05 10.94 -6.75
N PRO A 526 -16.36 12.04 -7.45
CA PRO A 526 -17.32 13.03 -6.97
C PRO A 526 -18.75 12.49 -6.87
N LEU A 527 -19.21 11.71 -7.85
CA LEU A 527 -20.51 11.02 -7.83
C LEU A 527 -20.62 10.11 -6.59
N GLU A 528 -19.65 9.21 -6.41
CA GLU A 528 -19.55 8.29 -5.27
C GLU A 528 -19.55 9.08 -3.93
N SER A 529 -18.72 10.12 -3.83
CA SER A 529 -18.62 11.00 -2.66
C SER A 529 -19.93 11.73 -2.32
N LEU A 530 -20.75 12.08 -3.33
CA LEU A 530 -22.05 12.71 -3.11
C LEU A 530 -23.02 11.77 -2.39
N PHE A 531 -23.10 10.50 -2.82
CA PHE A 531 -23.94 9.48 -2.20
C PHE A 531 -23.39 9.01 -0.85
N GLY A 532 -22.07 9.06 -0.68
CA GLY A 532 -21.37 8.80 0.59
C GLY A 532 -20.76 7.41 0.70
N TYR A 533 -20.78 6.63 -0.38
CA TYR A 533 -19.98 5.43 -0.52
C TYR A 533 -19.01 5.62 -1.69
N ILE A 534 -17.74 5.36 -1.45
CA ILE A 534 -16.69 5.39 -2.47
C ILE A 534 -16.20 3.96 -2.60
N THR A 535 -16.27 3.41 -3.80
CA THR A 535 -15.98 1.98 -4.04
C THR A 535 -14.54 1.60 -3.73
N VAL A 536 -13.63 2.57 -3.75
CA VAL A 536 -12.22 2.40 -3.40
C VAL A 536 -11.60 3.71 -2.92
N LEU A 537 -10.93 3.65 -1.77
CA LEU A 537 -9.99 4.68 -1.30
C LEU A 537 -8.58 4.16 -1.57
N PRO A 538 -7.83 4.74 -2.53
CA PRO A 538 -6.54 4.19 -2.93
C PRO A 538 -5.51 4.30 -1.80
N GLY A 539 -4.74 3.23 -1.55
CA GLY A 539 -3.65 3.22 -0.57
C GLY A 539 -2.56 4.28 -0.82
N ALA A 540 -2.43 4.80 -2.04
CA ALA A 540 -1.45 5.83 -2.39
C ALA A 540 -1.70 7.19 -1.71
N LEU A 541 -2.96 7.60 -1.51
CA LEU A 541 -3.33 8.83 -0.81
C LEU A 541 -4.76 8.72 -0.27
N SER A 542 -4.88 8.09 0.90
CA SER A 542 -6.14 7.96 1.62
C SER A 542 -5.97 8.26 3.10
N ALA A 543 -7.08 8.54 3.76
CA ALA A 543 -7.11 8.76 5.19
C ALA A 543 -8.34 8.09 5.81
N TYR A 544 -8.23 7.68 7.06
CA TYR A 544 -9.25 6.99 7.80
C TYR A 544 -9.36 7.54 9.22
N ARG A 545 -10.59 7.60 9.74
CA ARG A 545 -10.84 7.86 11.15
C ARG A 545 -10.62 6.57 11.93
N TYR A 546 -9.75 6.59 12.94
CA TYR A 546 -9.36 5.37 13.63
C TYR A 546 -10.52 4.65 14.32
N ILE A 547 -11.43 5.41 14.95
CA ILE A 547 -12.62 4.85 15.63
C ILE A 547 -13.53 4.09 14.65
N ALA A 548 -13.62 4.57 13.40
CA ALA A 548 -14.46 3.95 12.39
C ALA A 548 -13.91 2.58 11.98
N LEU A 549 -12.57 2.44 11.92
CA LEU A 549 -11.89 1.18 11.57
C LEU A 549 -12.07 0.09 12.63
N ARG A 550 -12.12 0.45 13.92
CA ARG A 550 -12.20 -0.52 15.01
C ARG A 550 -13.35 -1.51 14.84
N ASN A 551 -13.08 -2.78 15.13
CA ASN A 551 -14.07 -3.84 15.13
C ASN A 551 -15.16 -3.60 16.19
N ASN A 552 -16.30 -4.24 15.99
CA ASN A 552 -17.39 -4.35 16.94
C ASN A 552 -16.95 -5.19 18.16
N ALA A 553 -17.75 -5.14 19.23
CA ALA A 553 -17.47 -5.88 20.47
C ALA A 553 -17.46 -7.42 20.29
N ASP A 554 -18.12 -7.94 19.26
CA ASP A 554 -18.16 -9.37 18.91
C ASP A 554 -16.93 -9.83 18.09
N GLY A 555 -15.99 -8.93 17.81
CA GLY A 555 -14.79 -9.22 17.00
C GLY A 555 -15.02 -9.09 15.49
N THR A 556 -16.25 -8.88 15.03
CA THR A 556 -16.54 -8.61 13.61
C THR A 556 -16.34 -7.14 13.28
N GLY A 557 -16.11 -6.77 12.02
CA GLY A 557 -16.06 -5.37 11.62
C GLY A 557 -15.05 -5.06 10.53
N PRO A 558 -14.70 -3.77 10.36
CA PRO A 558 -13.88 -3.31 9.23
C PRO A 558 -12.47 -3.91 9.23
N LEU A 559 -11.73 -3.85 10.35
CA LEU A 559 -10.37 -4.40 10.40
C LEU A 559 -10.35 -5.93 10.34
N ALA A 560 -11.29 -6.62 10.98
CA ALA A 560 -11.41 -8.08 10.87
C ALA A 560 -11.63 -8.52 9.42
N SER A 561 -12.53 -7.83 8.71
CA SER A 561 -12.81 -8.11 7.30
C SER A 561 -11.63 -7.73 6.41
N TYR A 562 -10.92 -6.65 6.73
CA TYR A 562 -9.74 -6.22 5.99
C TYR A 562 -8.61 -7.25 6.05
N PHE A 563 -8.30 -7.75 7.25
CA PHE A 563 -7.19 -8.68 7.47
C PHE A 563 -7.50 -10.15 7.12
N LYS A 564 -8.77 -10.51 6.92
CA LYS A 564 -9.14 -11.87 6.48
C LYS A 564 -8.40 -12.30 5.21
N GLY A 565 -8.07 -11.37 4.31
CA GLY A 565 -7.26 -11.66 3.12
C GLY A 565 -5.87 -12.21 3.42
N GLU A 566 -5.25 -11.77 4.52
CA GLU A 566 -3.96 -12.27 5.01
C GLU A 566 -4.10 -13.68 5.59
N ASP A 567 -5.13 -13.91 6.41
CA ASP A 567 -5.39 -15.22 7.01
C ASP A 567 -5.62 -16.28 5.91
N LEU A 568 -6.36 -15.93 4.84
CA LEU A 568 -6.55 -16.78 3.67
C LEU A 568 -5.25 -17.06 2.87
N LEU A 569 -4.27 -16.16 2.93
CA LEU A 569 -2.96 -16.36 2.32
C LEU A 569 -2.06 -17.26 3.19
N ASN A 570 -2.14 -17.12 4.51
CA ASN A 570 -1.35 -17.90 5.47
C ASN A 570 -1.90 -19.32 5.64
N SER A 571 -3.23 -19.49 5.71
CA SER A 571 -3.86 -20.82 5.82
C SER A 571 -3.63 -21.71 4.60
N ARG A 572 -3.40 -21.13 3.41
CA ARG A 572 -2.96 -21.88 2.21
C ARG A 572 -1.62 -22.59 2.38
N ARG A 573 -0.74 -22.09 3.25
CA ARG A 573 0.56 -22.73 3.53
C ARG A 573 0.46 -23.87 4.55
N LEU A 574 -0.56 -23.84 5.40
CA LEU A 574 -0.67 -24.72 6.58
C LEU A 574 -1.70 -25.84 6.40
N THR A 575 -2.67 -25.66 5.50
CA THR A 575 -3.69 -26.67 5.22
C THR A 575 -3.94 -26.72 3.72
N ASN A 576 -4.10 -27.93 3.16
CA ASN A 576 -4.66 -28.17 1.81
C ASN A 576 -6.15 -27.75 1.73
N SER A 577 -6.51 -26.69 2.45
CA SER A 577 -7.84 -26.12 2.51
C SER A 577 -8.09 -25.40 1.20
N LYS A 578 -9.05 -25.93 0.43
CA LYS A 578 -9.67 -25.35 -0.76
C LYS A 578 -10.14 -23.93 -0.42
N THR A 579 -9.23 -22.96 -0.47
CA THR A 579 -9.56 -21.56 -0.27
C THR A 579 -10.58 -21.19 -1.34
N ASN A 580 -11.72 -20.61 -0.94
CA ASN A 580 -12.76 -20.23 -1.88
C ASN A 580 -12.17 -19.27 -2.92
N PHE A 581 -12.06 -19.70 -4.18
CA PHE A 581 -11.52 -18.94 -5.32
C PHE A 581 -12.07 -17.51 -5.39
N PHE A 582 -13.35 -17.34 -5.03
CA PHE A 582 -14.02 -16.06 -4.93
C PHE A 582 -13.38 -15.14 -3.89
N GLU A 583 -13.17 -15.62 -2.66
CA GLU A 583 -12.57 -14.82 -1.58
C GLU A 583 -11.13 -14.44 -1.93
N ALA A 584 -10.35 -15.36 -2.51
CA ALA A 584 -8.98 -15.09 -2.91
C ALA A 584 -8.88 -13.95 -3.94
N ASN A 585 -9.76 -13.92 -4.94
CA ASN A 585 -9.81 -12.82 -5.91
C ASN A 585 -10.40 -11.53 -5.33
N MET A 586 -11.38 -11.63 -4.44
CA MET A 586 -11.98 -10.50 -3.74
C MET A 586 -10.93 -9.71 -2.94
N TYR A 587 -10.03 -10.42 -2.25
CA TYR A 587 -8.94 -9.82 -1.47
C TYR A 587 -7.72 -9.38 -2.28
N LEU A 588 -7.79 -9.41 -3.63
CA LEU A 588 -6.85 -8.63 -4.46
C LEU A 588 -7.10 -7.13 -4.40
N ALA A 589 -8.28 -6.73 -3.91
CA ALA A 589 -8.66 -5.34 -3.71
C ALA A 589 -9.26 -5.16 -2.30
N GLU A 590 -8.46 -5.48 -1.28
CA GLU A 590 -8.81 -5.39 0.14
C GLU A 590 -9.33 -3.99 0.53
N ASP A 591 -8.79 -2.93 -0.09
CA ASP A 591 -9.22 -1.55 0.13
C ASP A 591 -10.71 -1.34 -0.21
N ARG A 592 -11.23 -2.05 -1.21
CA ARG A 592 -12.67 -1.99 -1.60
C ARG A 592 -13.57 -2.62 -0.55
N ILE A 593 -13.09 -3.73 0.03
CA ILE A 593 -13.79 -4.42 1.12
C ILE A 593 -13.82 -3.55 2.37
N LEU A 594 -12.70 -2.88 2.68
CA LEU A 594 -12.66 -1.93 3.79
C LEU A 594 -13.66 -0.78 3.59
N CYS A 595 -13.72 -0.20 2.38
CA CYS A 595 -14.68 0.86 2.07
C CYS A 595 -16.13 0.41 2.29
N TRP A 596 -16.45 -0.82 1.86
CA TRP A 596 -17.78 -1.40 2.06
C TRP A 596 -18.10 -1.60 3.55
N GLU A 597 -17.20 -2.24 4.29
CA GLU A 597 -17.41 -2.57 5.71
C GLU A 597 -17.47 -1.32 6.60
N LEU A 598 -16.83 -0.22 6.22
CA LEU A 598 -16.97 1.07 6.91
C LEU A 598 -18.40 1.64 6.77
N VAL A 599 -18.95 1.68 5.55
CA VAL A 599 -20.30 2.23 5.30
C VAL A 599 -21.39 1.29 5.80
N ALA A 600 -21.17 -0.02 5.71
CA ALA A 600 -22.11 -1.04 6.17
C ALA A 600 -21.99 -1.37 7.67
N LYS A 601 -21.18 -0.64 8.43
CA LYS A 601 -20.98 -0.86 9.87
C LYS A 601 -22.30 -0.68 10.62
N ARG A 602 -22.70 -1.73 11.35
CA ARG A 602 -23.99 -1.82 12.05
C ARG A 602 -24.14 -0.72 13.09
N ASN A 603 -25.34 -0.13 13.18
CA ASN A 603 -25.70 0.95 14.12
C ASN A 603 -24.82 2.22 14.01
N GLU A 604 -24.10 2.39 12.90
CA GLU A 604 -23.27 3.56 12.62
C GLU A 604 -23.75 4.25 11.33
N ASN A 605 -23.34 5.49 11.09
CA ASN A 605 -23.74 6.28 9.93
C ASN A 605 -22.55 6.91 9.19
N TRP A 606 -21.50 6.10 9.06
CA TRP A 606 -20.24 6.45 8.41
C TRP A 606 -20.37 6.67 6.90
N VAL A 607 -19.76 7.76 6.42
CA VAL A 607 -19.67 8.09 4.98
C VAL A 607 -18.22 8.21 4.54
N LEU A 608 -17.98 7.99 3.25
CA LEU A 608 -16.68 8.18 2.60
C LEU A 608 -16.71 9.44 1.73
N LYS A 609 -15.58 10.15 1.65
CA LYS A 609 -15.48 11.41 0.89
C LYS A 609 -14.28 11.47 -0.04
N PHE A 610 -14.49 12.11 -1.19
CA PHE A 610 -13.42 12.51 -2.08
C PHE A 610 -13.02 13.95 -1.77
N VAL A 611 -11.71 14.20 -1.65
CA VAL A 611 -11.13 15.51 -1.29
C VAL A 611 -10.26 15.96 -2.44
N LYS A 612 -10.87 16.65 -3.42
CA LYS A 612 -10.19 17.17 -4.62
C LYS A 612 -8.97 18.04 -4.29
N GLN A 613 -8.99 18.82 -3.20
CA GLN A 613 -7.86 19.68 -2.83
C GLN A 613 -6.64 18.91 -2.28
N ALA A 614 -6.78 17.62 -1.99
CA ALA A 614 -5.67 16.79 -1.55
C ALA A 614 -5.12 16.02 -2.76
N THR A 615 -4.06 16.52 -3.38
CA THR A 615 -3.48 15.90 -4.58
C THR A 615 -2.21 15.11 -4.25
N GLY A 616 -2.01 13.98 -4.94
CA GLY A 616 -0.77 13.20 -4.89
C GLY A 616 -0.32 12.82 -6.30
N GLU A 617 0.95 12.99 -6.60
CA GLU A 617 1.54 12.52 -7.86
C GLU A 617 2.18 11.14 -7.66
N THR A 618 1.87 10.17 -8.51
CA THR A 618 2.43 8.81 -8.47
C THR A 618 3.00 8.42 -9.83
N ASP A 619 4.01 7.56 -9.81
CA ASP A 619 4.47 6.86 -11.01
C ASP A 619 3.40 5.88 -11.50
N VAL A 620 3.38 5.67 -12.82
CA VAL A 620 2.47 4.75 -13.49
C VAL A 620 3.27 3.82 -14.40
N PRO A 621 2.80 2.59 -14.66
CA PRO A 621 3.49 1.66 -15.54
C PRO A 621 3.82 2.28 -16.90
N GLU A 622 5.10 2.30 -17.26
CA GLU A 622 5.58 2.80 -18.54
C GLU A 622 5.68 1.68 -19.59
N SER A 623 5.61 0.41 -19.15
CA SER A 623 5.76 -0.78 -19.98
C SER A 623 4.50 -1.64 -20.01
N ILE A 624 4.22 -2.27 -21.16
CA ILE A 624 3.03 -3.13 -21.37
C ILE A 624 2.94 -4.29 -20.38
N PRO A 625 4.01 -5.04 -20.07
CA PRO A 625 3.91 -6.18 -19.14
C PRO A 625 3.52 -5.75 -17.72
N GLU A 626 4.11 -4.65 -17.24
CA GLU A 626 3.81 -4.07 -15.94
C GLU A 626 2.37 -3.54 -15.89
N PHE A 627 1.95 -2.84 -16.95
CA PHE A 627 0.59 -2.35 -17.12
C PHE A 627 -0.44 -3.49 -17.08
N LEU A 628 -0.21 -4.58 -17.82
CA LEU A 628 -1.09 -5.77 -17.82
C LEU A 628 -1.14 -6.44 -16.45
N SER A 629 0.01 -6.59 -15.78
CA SER A 629 0.11 -7.19 -14.43
C SER A 629 -0.63 -6.36 -13.38
N GLN A 630 -0.49 -5.02 -13.41
CA GLN A 630 -1.23 -4.13 -12.52
C GLN A 630 -2.74 -4.21 -12.78
N ARG A 631 -3.16 -4.12 -14.04
CA ARG A 631 -4.58 -4.07 -14.42
C ARG A 631 -5.31 -5.38 -14.19
N ARG A 632 -4.64 -6.53 -14.33
CA ARG A 632 -5.18 -7.84 -13.94
C ARG A 632 -5.68 -7.82 -12.49
N ARG A 633 -4.85 -7.35 -11.55
CA ARG A 633 -5.21 -7.28 -10.12
C ARG A 633 -6.40 -6.35 -9.90
N TRP A 634 -6.37 -5.18 -10.51
CA TRP A 634 -7.41 -4.16 -10.33
C TRP A 634 -8.76 -4.60 -10.89
N ILE A 635 -8.79 -5.22 -12.08
CA ILE A 635 -10.02 -5.67 -12.72
C ILE A 635 -10.61 -6.86 -11.96
N ASN A 636 -9.81 -7.89 -11.66
CA ASN A 636 -10.29 -9.05 -10.93
C ASN A 636 -10.76 -8.64 -9.52
N GLY A 637 -9.94 -7.91 -8.77
CA GLY A 637 -10.29 -7.43 -7.43
C GLY A 637 -11.55 -6.55 -7.42
N ALA A 638 -11.69 -5.64 -8.40
CA ALA A 638 -12.89 -4.80 -8.52
C ALA A 638 -14.15 -5.62 -8.83
N PHE A 639 -14.08 -6.58 -9.75
CA PHE A 639 -15.22 -7.41 -10.13
C PHE A 639 -15.75 -8.23 -8.96
N PHE A 640 -14.87 -8.96 -8.26
CA PHE A 640 -15.29 -9.78 -7.12
C PHE A 640 -15.72 -8.96 -5.91
N ALA A 641 -15.09 -7.80 -5.64
CA ALA A 641 -15.52 -6.88 -4.59
C ALA A 641 -16.89 -6.25 -4.89
N ALA A 642 -17.18 -5.92 -6.16
CA ALA A 642 -18.50 -5.41 -6.57
C ALA A 642 -19.59 -6.47 -6.39
N LEU A 643 -19.35 -7.74 -6.76
CA LEU A 643 -20.30 -8.83 -6.48
C LEU A 643 -20.54 -9.00 -4.98
N TYR A 644 -19.49 -8.85 -4.17
CA TYR A 644 -19.59 -8.91 -2.71
C TYR A 644 -20.44 -7.78 -2.14
N SER A 645 -20.20 -6.52 -2.52
CA SER A 645 -20.98 -5.38 -2.01
C SER A 645 -22.45 -5.46 -2.44
N LEU A 646 -22.71 -5.82 -3.71
CA LEU A 646 -24.06 -5.98 -4.24
C LEU A 646 -24.85 -7.08 -3.52
N ARG A 647 -24.22 -8.25 -3.28
CA ARG A 647 -24.84 -9.35 -2.51
C ARG A 647 -25.21 -8.92 -1.09
N HIS A 648 -24.41 -8.04 -0.49
CA HIS A 648 -24.56 -7.61 0.89
C HIS A 648 -25.27 -6.27 1.05
N ALA A 649 -25.81 -5.69 -0.02
CA ALA A 649 -26.45 -4.37 0.00
C ALA A 649 -27.56 -4.21 1.05
N THR A 650 -28.21 -5.31 1.43
CA THR A 650 -29.23 -5.34 2.49
C THR A 650 -28.70 -4.94 3.87
N ARG A 651 -27.38 -5.07 4.13
CA ARG A 651 -26.75 -4.65 5.39
C ARG A 651 -26.87 -3.15 5.66
N ILE A 652 -27.00 -2.32 4.62
CA ILE A 652 -27.20 -0.86 4.78
C ILE A 652 -28.47 -0.54 5.58
N TRP A 653 -29.49 -1.39 5.56
CA TRP A 653 -30.71 -1.16 6.33
C TRP A 653 -30.49 -1.30 7.85
N GLN A 654 -29.43 -1.99 8.28
CA GLN A 654 -29.02 -2.17 9.68
C GLN A 654 -28.13 -1.03 10.21
N THR A 655 -27.88 0.00 9.39
CA THR A 655 -27.07 1.18 9.76
C THR A 655 -27.95 2.32 10.32
N ASP A 656 -27.35 3.25 11.04
CA ASP A 656 -28.01 4.43 11.64
C ASP A 656 -28.14 5.61 10.64
N HIS A 657 -27.89 5.36 9.34
CA HIS A 657 -28.08 6.36 8.28
C HIS A 657 -29.54 6.85 8.21
N SER A 658 -29.73 8.13 7.88
CA SER A 658 -31.07 8.68 7.64
C SER A 658 -31.75 7.99 6.45
N PHE A 659 -33.08 7.96 6.44
CA PHE A 659 -33.85 7.34 5.35
C PHE A 659 -33.45 7.85 3.97
N GLY A 660 -33.31 9.18 3.82
CA GLY A 660 -32.85 9.78 2.57
C GLY A 660 -31.43 9.35 2.16
N ARG A 661 -30.51 9.18 3.13
CA ARG A 661 -29.16 8.67 2.85
C ARG A 661 -29.21 7.21 2.37
N LYS A 662 -30.00 6.36 3.03
CA LYS A 662 -30.20 4.96 2.62
C LYS A 662 -30.75 4.86 1.20
N PHE A 663 -31.73 5.70 0.85
CA PHE A 663 -32.27 5.78 -0.50
C PHE A 663 -31.20 6.08 -1.55
N TRP A 664 -30.38 7.12 -1.33
CA TRP A 664 -29.32 7.50 -2.27
C TRP A 664 -28.20 6.45 -2.38
N LEU A 665 -27.86 5.76 -1.29
CA LEU A 665 -26.94 4.61 -1.33
C LEU A 665 -27.53 3.46 -2.16
N CYS A 666 -28.84 3.18 -2.06
CA CYS A 666 -29.48 2.19 -2.93
C CYS A 666 -29.44 2.58 -4.41
N VAL A 667 -29.63 3.87 -4.73
CA VAL A 667 -29.47 4.38 -6.11
C VAL A 667 -28.04 4.13 -6.61
N GLU A 668 -27.04 4.36 -5.78
CA GLU A 668 -25.65 4.06 -6.12
C GLU A 668 -25.41 2.57 -6.38
N PHE A 669 -25.99 1.67 -5.58
CA PHE A 669 -25.85 0.22 -5.81
C PHE A 669 -26.51 -0.24 -7.10
N VAL A 670 -27.65 0.35 -7.49
CA VAL A 670 -28.27 0.09 -8.79
C VAL A 670 -27.34 0.54 -9.92
N TYR A 671 -26.73 1.72 -9.80
CA TYR A 671 -25.73 2.20 -10.74
C TYR A 671 -24.53 1.23 -10.83
N GLN A 672 -23.97 0.81 -9.69
CA GLN A 672 -22.86 -0.15 -9.66
C GLN A 672 -23.22 -1.51 -10.27
N PHE A 673 -24.43 -2.00 -10.03
CA PHE A 673 -24.94 -3.23 -10.65
C PHE A 673 -24.97 -3.11 -12.18
N VAL A 674 -25.59 -2.03 -12.68
CA VAL A 674 -25.67 -1.75 -14.12
C VAL A 674 -24.29 -1.61 -14.75
N SER A 675 -23.37 -0.86 -14.11
CA SER A 675 -22.00 -0.71 -14.57
C SER A 675 -21.24 -2.04 -14.58
N THR A 676 -21.46 -2.90 -13.59
CA THR A 676 -20.83 -4.23 -13.51
C THR A 676 -21.34 -5.14 -14.63
N VAL A 677 -22.64 -5.12 -14.93
CA VAL A 677 -23.23 -5.89 -16.05
C VAL A 677 -22.68 -5.42 -17.40
N LEU A 678 -22.64 -4.10 -17.64
CA LEU A 678 -22.08 -3.57 -18.90
C LEU A 678 -20.59 -3.84 -19.04
N SER A 679 -19.84 -3.80 -17.92
CA SER A 679 -18.44 -4.20 -17.91
C SER A 679 -18.30 -5.69 -18.19
N PHE A 680 -19.14 -6.57 -17.64
CA PHE A 680 -19.07 -8.01 -17.91
C PHE A 680 -19.23 -8.37 -19.40
N PHE A 681 -20.10 -7.63 -20.10
CA PHE A 681 -20.35 -7.78 -21.55
C PHE A 681 -19.56 -6.78 -22.43
N SER A 682 -18.58 -6.05 -21.89
CA SER A 682 -17.89 -4.99 -22.66
C SER A 682 -17.16 -5.52 -23.90
N LEU A 683 -16.63 -6.74 -23.84
CA LEU A 683 -16.01 -7.38 -25.01
C LEU A 683 -17.01 -7.57 -26.16
N SER A 684 -18.20 -8.10 -25.86
CA SER A 684 -19.26 -8.27 -26.86
C SER A 684 -19.80 -6.94 -27.36
N ASN A 685 -20.02 -5.99 -26.46
CA ASN A 685 -20.48 -4.64 -26.80
C ASN A 685 -19.48 -3.95 -27.74
N PHE A 686 -18.18 -4.10 -27.49
CA PHE A 686 -17.13 -3.59 -28.38
C PHE A 686 -17.22 -4.22 -29.78
N TYR A 687 -17.25 -5.56 -29.86
CA TYR A 687 -17.29 -6.26 -31.15
C TYR A 687 -18.56 -5.94 -31.94
N LEU A 688 -19.73 -5.95 -31.29
CA LEU A 688 -21.01 -5.65 -31.95
C LEU A 688 -21.08 -4.18 -32.40
N THR A 689 -20.59 -3.24 -31.59
CA THR A 689 -20.50 -1.84 -32.00
C THR A 689 -19.58 -1.69 -33.21
N PHE A 690 -18.42 -2.35 -33.18
CA PHE A 690 -17.50 -2.38 -34.32
C PHE A 690 -18.17 -2.96 -35.57
N TYR A 691 -18.83 -4.11 -35.47
CA TYR A 691 -19.47 -4.81 -36.58
C TYR A 691 -20.59 -3.98 -37.21
N PHE A 692 -21.52 -3.46 -36.41
CA PHE A 692 -22.66 -2.69 -36.92
C PHE A 692 -22.24 -1.31 -37.45
N LEU A 693 -21.27 -0.65 -36.80
CA LEU A 693 -20.79 0.65 -37.26
C LEU A 693 -20.00 0.53 -38.56
N THR A 694 -19.10 -0.45 -38.67
CA THR A 694 -18.30 -0.64 -39.89
C THR A 694 -19.13 -1.26 -41.03
N GLY A 695 -20.12 -2.09 -40.69
CA GLY A 695 -21.08 -2.65 -41.63
C GLY A 695 -21.99 -1.61 -42.29
N SER A 696 -22.12 -0.41 -41.73
CA SER A 696 -22.87 0.68 -42.35
C SER A 696 -22.30 1.11 -43.71
N LEU A 697 -21.02 0.85 -43.97
CA LEU A 697 -20.39 1.11 -45.28
C LEU A 697 -20.89 0.19 -46.38
N VAL A 698 -21.38 -1.01 -46.04
CA VAL A 698 -21.83 -2.00 -47.03
C VAL A 698 -23.10 -1.53 -47.72
N ALA A 699 -23.97 -0.82 -46.99
CA ALA A 699 -25.22 -0.28 -47.50
C ALA A 699 -25.06 1.06 -48.27
N GLU A 700 -23.85 1.61 -48.37
CA GLU A 700 -23.63 2.93 -48.97
C GLU A 700 -23.27 2.82 -50.46
N GLU A 701 -24.18 3.28 -51.32
CA GLU A 701 -24.04 3.23 -52.78
C GLU A 701 -22.79 3.97 -53.29
N SER A 702 -22.36 5.03 -52.60
CA SER A 702 -21.22 5.86 -53.02
C SER A 702 -19.85 5.18 -52.91
N VAL A 703 -19.72 4.11 -52.11
CA VAL A 703 -18.47 3.34 -51.95
C VAL A 703 -18.50 2.06 -52.81
N GLY A 704 -19.67 1.69 -53.34
CA GLY A 704 -19.88 0.53 -54.18
C GLY A 704 -19.36 -0.77 -53.54
N ARG A 705 -18.88 -1.70 -54.38
CA ARG A 705 -18.32 -2.99 -53.92
C ARG A 705 -17.05 -2.84 -53.05
N GLY A 706 -16.41 -1.67 -53.04
CA GLY A 706 -15.24 -1.41 -52.19
C GLY A 706 -15.57 -1.43 -50.70
N GLY A 707 -16.75 -0.94 -50.31
CA GLY A 707 -17.19 -0.93 -48.91
C GLY A 707 -17.32 -2.33 -48.33
N PHE A 708 -17.83 -3.27 -49.13
CA PHE A 708 -17.96 -4.68 -48.75
C PHE A 708 -16.61 -5.35 -48.48
N TRP A 709 -15.61 -5.17 -49.35
CA TRP A 709 -14.29 -5.78 -49.17
C TRP A 709 -13.54 -5.20 -47.98
N VAL A 710 -13.58 -3.87 -47.80
CA VAL A 710 -12.93 -3.21 -46.66
C VAL A 710 -13.56 -3.66 -45.35
N PHE A 711 -14.90 -3.66 -45.25
CA PHE A 711 -15.62 -4.17 -44.08
C PHE A 711 -15.23 -5.61 -43.76
N THR A 712 -15.23 -6.49 -44.77
CA THR A 712 -14.92 -7.91 -44.61
C THR A 712 -13.50 -8.12 -44.08
N ILE A 713 -12.51 -7.44 -44.66
CA ILE A 713 -11.10 -7.52 -44.23
C ILE A 713 -10.95 -7.08 -42.77
N PHE A 714 -11.52 -5.94 -42.40
CA PHE A 714 -11.39 -5.41 -41.04
C PHE A 714 -12.20 -6.21 -40.01
N ASN A 715 -13.33 -6.79 -40.40
CA ASN A 715 -14.08 -7.71 -39.55
C ASN A 715 -13.27 -8.99 -39.25
N TYR A 716 -12.69 -9.63 -40.27
CA TYR A 716 -11.81 -10.78 -40.05
C TYR A 716 -10.57 -10.41 -39.24
N LEU A 717 -9.96 -9.25 -39.52
CA LEU A 717 -8.81 -8.76 -38.74
C LEU A 717 -9.16 -8.60 -37.26
N CYS A 718 -10.33 -8.03 -36.96
CA CYS A 718 -10.81 -7.86 -35.58
C CYS A 718 -11.01 -9.22 -34.89
N ILE A 719 -11.71 -10.16 -35.53
CA ILE A 719 -11.95 -11.51 -35.00
C ILE A 719 -10.63 -12.26 -34.76
N CYS A 720 -9.72 -12.24 -35.74
CA CYS A 720 -8.41 -12.86 -35.62
C CYS A 720 -7.60 -12.25 -34.48
N THR A 721 -7.60 -10.91 -34.36
CA THR A 721 -6.87 -10.21 -33.28
C THR A 721 -7.42 -10.56 -31.90
N LEU A 722 -8.76 -10.58 -31.74
CA LEU A 722 -9.39 -10.99 -30.47
C LEU A 722 -9.09 -12.45 -30.13
N THR A 723 -9.16 -13.35 -31.12
CA THR A 723 -8.86 -14.78 -30.92
C THR A 723 -7.39 -14.99 -30.55
N SER A 724 -6.46 -14.34 -31.26
CA SER A 724 -5.03 -14.38 -30.92
C SER A 724 -4.75 -13.84 -29.52
N LEU A 725 -5.47 -12.81 -29.09
CA LEU A 725 -5.35 -12.24 -27.75
C LEU A 725 -5.82 -13.20 -26.65
N PHE A 726 -6.90 -13.96 -26.88
CA PHE A 726 -7.31 -15.05 -25.99
C PHE A 726 -6.23 -16.12 -25.86
N ILE A 727 -5.69 -16.59 -26.98
CA ILE A 727 -4.65 -17.62 -27.00
C ILE A 727 -3.40 -17.12 -26.25
N ALA A 728 -2.96 -15.89 -26.55
CA ALA A 728 -1.81 -15.27 -25.91
C ALA A 728 -2.00 -15.07 -24.40
N SER A 729 -3.21 -14.70 -23.97
CA SER A 729 -3.51 -14.42 -22.55
C SER A 729 -3.60 -15.68 -21.70
N ILE A 730 -3.87 -16.85 -22.28
CA ILE A 730 -3.88 -18.15 -21.58
C ILE A 730 -2.47 -18.74 -21.53
N GLY A 731 -1.73 -18.70 -22.65
CA GLY A 731 -0.48 -19.46 -22.81
C GLY A 731 0.78 -18.71 -22.39
N ASN A 732 0.80 -17.37 -22.47
CA ASN A 732 2.05 -16.61 -22.36
C ASN A 732 2.06 -15.64 -21.17
N ARG A 733 3.18 -15.64 -20.42
CA ARG A 733 3.48 -14.55 -19.48
C ARG A 733 3.78 -13.26 -20.27
N PRO A 734 3.19 -12.10 -19.94
CA PRO A 734 3.43 -10.85 -20.68
C PRO A 734 4.89 -10.42 -20.71
N HIS A 735 5.66 -10.75 -19.67
CA HIS A 735 7.09 -10.46 -19.60
C HIS A 735 7.91 -11.24 -20.64
N ALA A 736 7.50 -12.45 -20.99
CA ALA A 736 8.16 -13.29 -21.99
C ALA A 736 7.78 -12.89 -23.43
N SER A 737 6.57 -12.36 -23.63
CA SER A 737 5.97 -12.11 -24.95
C SER A 737 5.60 -10.64 -25.19
N LYS A 738 6.44 -9.71 -24.72
CA LYS A 738 6.16 -8.26 -24.74
C LYS A 738 5.79 -7.73 -26.13
N ASN A 739 6.50 -8.20 -27.16
CA ASN A 739 6.28 -7.79 -28.55
C ASN A 739 4.96 -8.32 -29.11
N LEU A 740 4.53 -9.52 -28.71
CA LEU A 740 3.26 -10.09 -29.15
C LEU A 740 2.09 -9.26 -28.62
N PHE A 741 2.05 -8.98 -27.31
CA PHE A 741 1.00 -8.13 -26.73
C PHE A 741 1.01 -6.72 -27.34
N LYS A 742 2.20 -6.15 -27.58
CA LYS A 742 2.34 -4.87 -28.28
C LYS A 742 1.71 -4.89 -29.67
N THR A 743 2.01 -5.91 -30.48
CA THR A 743 1.47 -6.05 -31.84
C THR A 743 -0.05 -6.20 -31.81
N LEU A 744 -0.59 -7.04 -30.91
CA LEU A 744 -2.05 -7.23 -30.80
C LEU A 744 -2.77 -5.95 -30.37
N MET A 745 -2.21 -5.19 -29.43
CA MET A 745 -2.76 -3.89 -29.03
C MET A 745 -2.76 -2.89 -30.21
N ILE A 746 -1.67 -2.84 -30.99
CA ILE A 746 -1.58 -1.97 -32.17
C ILE A 746 -2.62 -2.36 -33.23
N LEU A 747 -2.76 -3.65 -33.54
CA LEU A 747 -3.76 -4.15 -34.50
C LEU A 747 -5.18 -3.81 -34.07
N LEU A 748 -5.47 -3.91 -32.77
CA LEU A 748 -6.77 -3.55 -32.23
C LEU A 748 -7.03 -2.03 -32.30
N THR A 749 -6.01 -1.21 -32.03
CA THR A 749 -6.10 0.25 -32.24
C THR A 749 -6.33 0.60 -33.71
N ILE A 750 -5.71 -0.12 -34.66
CA ILE A 750 -5.97 0.06 -36.10
C ILE A 750 -7.43 -0.24 -36.45
N CYS A 751 -7.99 -1.35 -35.92
CA CYS A 751 -9.40 -1.69 -36.12
C CYS A 751 -10.32 -0.59 -35.57
N ALA A 752 -10.05 -0.08 -34.37
CA ALA A 752 -10.87 0.96 -33.78
C ALA A 752 -10.73 2.32 -34.47
N LEU A 753 -9.55 2.65 -34.98
CA LEU A 753 -9.34 3.84 -35.80
C LEU A 753 -10.17 3.76 -37.08
N TYR A 754 -10.19 2.60 -37.73
CA TYR A 754 -11.08 2.34 -38.87
C TYR A 754 -12.55 2.54 -38.47
N ALA A 755 -13.03 1.91 -37.40
CA ALA A 755 -14.40 2.08 -36.93
C ALA A 755 -14.76 3.55 -36.60
N LEU A 756 -13.81 4.29 -36.03
CA LEU A 756 -13.97 5.72 -35.74
C LEU A 756 -14.10 6.56 -37.02
N ILE A 757 -13.25 6.30 -38.03
CA ILE A 757 -13.31 6.98 -39.33
C ILE A 757 -14.66 6.71 -40.01
N VAL A 758 -15.10 5.45 -40.00
CA VAL A 758 -16.41 5.07 -40.55
C VAL A 758 -17.55 5.72 -39.77
N GLY A 759 -17.45 5.78 -38.44
CA GLY A 759 -18.44 6.45 -37.62
C GLY A 759 -18.57 7.94 -37.95
N PHE A 760 -17.45 8.66 -38.11
CA PHE A 760 -17.50 10.06 -38.54
C PHE A 760 -18.08 10.22 -39.94
N TYR A 761 -17.69 9.36 -40.89
CA TYR A 761 -18.26 9.36 -42.23
C TYR A 761 -19.79 9.14 -42.20
N PHE A 762 -20.25 8.16 -41.43
CA PHE A 762 -21.67 7.86 -41.24
C PHE A 762 -22.44 9.03 -40.62
N VAL A 763 -21.87 9.72 -39.62
CA VAL A 763 -22.47 10.93 -39.01
C VAL A 763 -22.61 12.06 -40.04
N ILE A 764 -21.54 12.37 -40.78
CA ILE A 764 -21.55 13.46 -41.77
C ILE A 764 -22.59 13.16 -42.86
N ARG A 765 -22.65 11.92 -43.36
CA ARG A 765 -23.66 11.51 -44.35
C ARG A 765 -25.08 11.60 -43.80
N THR A 766 -25.28 11.20 -42.55
CA THR A 766 -26.60 11.29 -41.89
C THR A 766 -27.04 12.75 -41.76
N ILE A 767 -26.13 13.67 -41.45
CA ILE A 767 -26.41 15.12 -41.43
C ILE A 767 -26.81 15.62 -42.83
N GLN A 768 -26.09 15.20 -43.88
CA GLN A 768 -26.41 15.58 -45.26
C GLN A 768 -27.80 15.06 -45.69
N LYS A 769 -28.10 13.79 -45.44
CA LYS A 769 -29.41 13.17 -45.75
C LYS A 769 -30.56 13.79 -44.94
N PHE A 770 -30.30 14.22 -43.70
CA PHE A 770 -31.28 14.96 -42.89
C PHE A 770 -31.56 16.37 -43.46
N GLY A 771 -30.53 17.08 -43.93
CA GLY A 771 -30.69 18.37 -44.61
C GLY A 771 -31.50 18.30 -45.91
N MET A 772 -31.61 17.11 -46.50
CA MET A 772 -32.41 16.83 -47.70
C MET A 772 -33.82 16.28 -47.40
N GLY A 773 -34.18 16.09 -46.11
CA GLY A 773 -35.51 15.65 -45.69
C GLY A 773 -35.76 14.13 -45.75
N GLU A 774 -34.75 13.31 -46.04
CA GLU A 774 -34.91 11.86 -46.32
C GLU A 774 -34.51 10.93 -45.16
N SER A 775 -34.10 11.47 -44.00
CA SER A 775 -33.58 10.67 -42.89
C SER A 775 -34.56 10.53 -41.72
N SER A 776 -34.60 9.35 -41.10
CA SER A 776 -35.31 9.11 -39.84
C SER A 776 -34.68 9.94 -38.70
N THR A 777 -35.41 10.93 -38.19
CA THR A 777 -34.98 11.86 -37.12
C THR A 777 -34.39 11.15 -35.90
N TYR A 778 -34.90 9.95 -35.56
CA TYR A 778 -34.54 9.20 -34.37
C TYR A 778 -33.08 8.71 -34.34
N VAL A 779 -32.57 8.16 -35.45
CA VAL A 779 -31.20 7.62 -35.53
C VAL A 779 -30.18 8.74 -35.44
N PHE A 780 -30.43 9.84 -36.15
CA PHE A 780 -29.60 11.04 -36.09
C PHE A 780 -29.51 11.62 -34.67
N VAL A 781 -30.66 11.81 -34.00
CA VAL A 781 -30.70 12.32 -32.62
C VAL A 781 -29.95 11.39 -31.67
N SER A 782 -30.13 10.07 -31.80
CA SER A 782 -29.47 9.08 -30.92
C SER A 782 -27.94 9.17 -30.99
N ILE A 783 -27.38 9.37 -32.19
CA ILE A 783 -25.92 9.46 -32.37
C ILE A 783 -25.38 10.80 -31.86
N VAL A 784 -26.04 11.92 -32.19
CA VAL A 784 -25.61 13.24 -31.73
C VAL A 784 -25.68 13.33 -30.21
N VAL A 785 -26.77 12.85 -29.61
CA VAL A 785 -26.93 12.81 -28.14
C VAL A 785 -25.84 11.93 -27.52
N SER A 786 -25.55 10.76 -28.07
CA SER A 786 -24.49 9.88 -27.55
C SER A 786 -23.09 10.51 -27.63
N LEU A 787 -22.76 11.17 -28.74
CA LEU A 787 -21.45 11.83 -28.91
C LEU A 787 -21.31 13.04 -27.98
N LEU A 788 -22.33 13.88 -27.88
CA LEU A 788 -22.35 15.02 -26.95
C LEU A 788 -22.33 14.55 -25.49
N ALA A 789 -23.05 13.48 -25.16
CA ALA A 789 -23.03 12.90 -23.82
C ALA A 789 -21.69 12.27 -23.48
N THR A 790 -20.99 11.65 -24.44
CA THR A 790 -19.73 10.96 -24.14
C THR A 790 -18.55 11.91 -24.13
N TYR A 791 -18.38 12.72 -25.17
CA TYR A 791 -17.21 13.60 -25.32
C TYR A 791 -17.50 15.04 -24.88
N GLY A 792 -18.70 15.54 -25.17
CA GLY A 792 -19.14 16.87 -24.77
C GLY A 792 -19.23 17.02 -23.25
N LEU A 793 -19.81 16.03 -22.55
CA LEU A 793 -19.84 16.06 -21.07
C LEU A 793 -18.45 15.94 -20.46
N TYR A 794 -17.53 15.18 -21.05
CA TYR A 794 -16.15 15.13 -20.54
C TYR A 794 -15.51 16.51 -20.61
N MET A 795 -15.60 17.19 -21.76
CA MET A 795 -15.09 18.55 -21.92
C MET A 795 -15.78 19.54 -20.97
N LEU A 796 -17.12 19.51 -20.90
CA LEU A 796 -17.91 20.38 -20.04
C LEU A 796 -17.52 20.19 -18.56
N MET A 797 -17.46 18.95 -18.08
CA MET A 797 -17.12 18.65 -16.68
C MET A 797 -15.67 19.04 -16.38
N SER A 798 -14.73 18.83 -17.30
CA SER A 798 -13.34 19.26 -17.12
C SER A 798 -13.19 20.79 -17.03
N ILE A 799 -14.01 21.55 -17.77
CA ILE A 799 -14.10 23.02 -17.63
C ILE A 799 -14.73 23.40 -16.30
N LEU A 800 -15.85 22.78 -15.91
CA LEU A 800 -16.52 23.06 -14.61
C LEU A 800 -15.60 22.76 -13.42
N TYR A 801 -14.73 21.77 -13.55
CA TYR A 801 -13.71 21.45 -12.56
C TYR A 801 -12.46 22.34 -12.66
N LEU A 802 -12.39 23.28 -13.60
CA LEU A 802 -11.25 24.18 -13.82
C LEU A 802 -9.93 23.45 -14.10
N ASP A 803 -9.97 22.26 -14.72
CA ASP A 803 -8.78 21.51 -15.13
C ASP A 803 -8.96 20.87 -16.52
N PRO A 804 -9.07 21.67 -17.61
CA PRO A 804 -9.32 21.14 -18.95
C PRO A 804 -8.09 20.53 -19.64
N TRP A 805 -6.89 20.66 -19.05
CA TRP A 805 -5.62 20.39 -19.75
C TRP A 805 -5.48 18.95 -20.27
N HIS A 806 -5.99 17.97 -19.53
CA HIS A 806 -5.94 16.56 -19.92
C HIS A 806 -6.72 16.29 -21.23
N MET A 807 -7.73 17.10 -21.55
CA MET A 807 -8.47 17.01 -22.82
C MET A 807 -7.61 17.40 -24.02
N LEU A 808 -6.62 18.27 -23.85
CA LEU A 808 -5.73 18.72 -24.93
C LEU A 808 -4.48 17.85 -25.03
N THR A 809 -3.94 17.36 -23.91
CA THR A 809 -2.64 16.68 -23.89
C THR A 809 -2.71 15.16 -24.07
N CYS A 810 -3.81 14.53 -23.61
CA CYS A 810 -3.86 13.07 -23.42
C CYS A 810 -5.08 12.38 -24.06
N SER A 811 -6.08 13.14 -24.49
CA SER A 811 -7.37 12.59 -24.97
C SER A 811 -7.21 11.69 -26.20
N VAL A 812 -6.39 12.09 -27.16
CA VAL A 812 -6.14 11.34 -28.39
C VAL A 812 -5.53 9.98 -28.07
N GLN A 813 -4.49 9.95 -27.23
CA GLN A 813 -3.81 8.72 -26.80
C GLN A 813 -4.78 7.82 -26.04
N TYR A 814 -5.63 8.37 -25.17
CA TYR A 814 -6.65 7.62 -24.47
C TYR A 814 -7.69 6.99 -25.42
N PHE A 815 -8.26 7.78 -26.34
CA PHE A 815 -9.27 7.29 -27.29
C PHE A 815 -8.72 6.19 -28.22
N MET A 816 -7.46 6.31 -28.65
CA MET A 816 -6.79 5.25 -29.42
C MET A 816 -6.55 3.97 -28.61
N MET A 817 -6.43 4.09 -27.29
CA MET A 817 -6.18 2.98 -26.38
C MET A 817 -7.46 2.35 -25.81
N ILE A 818 -8.63 2.97 -25.94
CA ILE A 818 -9.93 2.41 -25.47
C ILE A 818 -10.09 0.92 -25.82
N PRO A 819 -9.82 0.47 -27.05
CA PRO A 819 -9.96 -0.95 -27.40
C PRO A 819 -9.06 -1.86 -26.57
N SER A 820 -7.84 -1.39 -26.27
CA SER A 820 -6.92 -2.12 -25.40
C SER A 820 -7.45 -2.16 -23.96
N TYR A 821 -8.03 -1.08 -23.46
CA TYR A 821 -8.67 -1.05 -22.13
C TYR A 821 -9.89 -1.99 -22.05
N THR A 822 -10.71 -2.05 -23.11
CA THR A 822 -11.93 -2.87 -23.11
C THR A 822 -11.67 -4.34 -23.42
N CYS A 823 -10.79 -4.65 -24.38
CA CYS A 823 -10.58 -6.01 -24.84
C CYS A 823 -9.31 -6.63 -24.25
N THR A 824 -8.14 -6.00 -24.45
CA THR A 824 -6.84 -6.53 -23.98
C THR A 824 -6.82 -6.72 -22.48
N LEU A 825 -7.14 -5.68 -21.72
CA LEU A 825 -7.10 -5.76 -20.25
C LEU A 825 -8.13 -6.74 -19.70
N GLN A 826 -9.34 -6.75 -20.27
CA GLN A 826 -10.41 -7.63 -19.80
C GLN A 826 -10.12 -9.10 -20.09
N ILE A 827 -9.76 -9.44 -21.34
CA ILE A 827 -9.39 -10.80 -21.73
C ILE A 827 -8.22 -11.26 -20.87
N PHE A 828 -7.18 -10.44 -20.75
CA PHE A 828 -6.01 -10.78 -19.94
C PHE A 828 -6.36 -11.01 -18.46
N ALA A 829 -7.22 -10.15 -17.87
CA ALA A 829 -7.62 -10.26 -16.47
C ALA A 829 -8.42 -11.55 -16.20
N PHE A 830 -9.45 -11.84 -17.00
CA PHE A 830 -10.28 -13.04 -16.83
C PHE A 830 -9.49 -14.33 -17.09
N CYS A 831 -8.66 -14.37 -18.15
CA CYS A 831 -7.76 -15.49 -18.44
C CYS A 831 -6.74 -15.74 -17.32
N ASN A 832 -6.47 -14.75 -16.46
CA ASN A 832 -5.50 -14.87 -15.36
C ASN A 832 -6.14 -14.74 -13.97
N THR A 833 -7.40 -15.16 -13.80
CA THR A 833 -8.10 -15.20 -12.49
C THR A 833 -7.56 -16.24 -11.51
N HIS A 834 -6.89 -17.28 -11.99
CA HIS A 834 -6.13 -18.22 -11.18
C HIS A 834 -4.89 -17.60 -10.51
N ASP A 835 -4.32 -16.57 -11.14
CA ASP A 835 -3.13 -15.91 -10.65
C ASP A 835 -3.56 -14.93 -9.54
N VAL A 836 -3.49 -15.34 -8.29
CA VAL A 836 -3.72 -14.46 -7.13
C VAL A 836 -2.37 -13.93 -6.59
N SER A 837 -1.31 -14.01 -7.40
CA SER A 837 -0.03 -13.41 -7.02
C SER A 837 -0.15 -11.89 -7.04
N TRP A 838 0.50 -11.28 -6.06
CA TRP A 838 0.85 -9.88 -6.11
C TRP A 838 2.06 -9.77 -7.04
N GLY A 839 1.84 -9.30 -8.27
CA GLY A 839 2.91 -9.16 -9.26
C GLY A 839 4.14 -8.44 -8.70
N THR A 840 5.32 -8.97 -9.04
CA THR A 840 6.72 -8.53 -8.79
C THR A 840 7.40 -8.80 -7.45
N LYS A 841 6.81 -9.51 -6.48
CA LYS A 841 7.46 -9.61 -5.14
C LYS A 841 7.35 -11.02 -4.55
N GLY A 842 8.23 -11.91 -5.03
CA GLY A 842 8.32 -13.31 -4.60
C GLY A 842 8.80 -13.48 -3.15
N ASP A 843 8.15 -14.37 -2.41
CA ASP A 843 8.55 -14.80 -1.07
C ASP A 843 9.74 -15.77 -1.16
N ASN A 844 10.95 -15.23 -1.23
CA ASN A 844 12.15 -16.00 -0.91
C ASN A 844 12.64 -15.53 0.46
N ASN A 845 12.30 -16.29 1.51
CA ASN A 845 12.92 -16.16 2.82
C ASN A 845 14.29 -16.87 2.74
N PRO A 846 15.41 -16.18 2.95
CA PRO A 846 16.70 -16.85 3.08
C PRO A 846 16.74 -17.77 4.32
N LYS A 847 17.67 -18.73 4.32
CA LYS A 847 17.88 -19.66 5.45
C LYS A 847 18.19 -18.87 6.72
N GLU A 848 17.58 -19.29 7.84
CA GLU A 848 17.69 -18.59 9.13
C GLU A 848 19.05 -18.83 9.79
N ASP A 849 19.87 -17.78 9.93
CA ASP A 849 21.12 -17.83 10.68
C ASP A 849 20.87 -17.75 12.20
N LYS A 850 20.77 -18.91 12.84
CA LYS A 850 20.56 -19.03 14.30
C LYS A 850 21.76 -18.59 15.15
N PHE A 851 22.92 -18.38 14.55
CA PHE A 851 24.15 -18.00 15.27
C PHE A 851 24.20 -16.51 15.66
N ASN A 852 23.30 -15.68 15.14
CA ASN A 852 23.34 -14.23 15.32
C ASN A 852 22.22 -13.73 16.27
N GLN A 853 22.44 -13.78 17.58
CA GLN A 853 21.41 -13.47 18.60
C GLN A 853 21.89 -12.56 19.73
N TYR A 854 20.97 -11.77 20.30
CA TYR A 854 21.19 -11.09 21.57
C TYR A 854 20.83 -11.99 22.74
N ILE A 855 21.72 -12.07 23.74
CA ILE A 855 21.51 -12.78 25.00
C ILE A 855 21.49 -11.73 26.11
N ILE A 856 20.35 -11.59 26.77
CA ILE A 856 20.16 -10.74 27.95
C ILE A 856 20.65 -11.51 29.16
N GLN A 857 21.67 -11.00 29.84
CA GLN A 857 22.20 -11.54 31.08
C GLN A 857 21.76 -10.64 32.25
N GLN A 858 21.51 -11.24 33.41
CA GLN A 858 21.20 -10.49 34.63
C GLN A 858 22.47 -10.41 35.49
N ASN A 859 22.88 -9.21 35.86
CA ASN A 859 24.01 -8.99 36.76
C ASN A 859 23.66 -9.31 38.22
N GLU A 860 24.68 -9.41 39.07
CA GLU A 860 24.57 -9.63 40.53
C GLU A 860 23.73 -8.54 41.25
N GLU A 861 23.61 -7.36 40.66
CA GLU A 861 22.79 -6.23 41.15
C GLU A 861 21.32 -6.28 40.67
N GLY A 862 20.93 -7.33 39.95
CA GLY A 862 19.58 -7.52 39.41
C GLY A 862 19.28 -6.78 38.11
N GLU A 863 20.24 -6.05 37.54
CA GLU A 863 20.10 -5.29 36.30
C GLU A 863 20.37 -6.14 35.05
N PHE A 864 19.64 -5.91 33.96
CA PHE A 864 19.81 -6.62 32.70
C PHE A 864 20.86 -5.96 31.78
N GLU A 865 21.82 -6.74 31.31
CA GLU A 865 22.88 -6.33 30.38
C GLU A 865 22.86 -7.15 29.09
N VAL A 866 23.26 -6.52 27.98
CA VAL A 866 23.53 -7.18 26.70
C VAL A 866 24.87 -6.73 26.13
N ILE A 867 25.62 -7.68 25.57
CA ILE A 867 26.82 -7.38 24.77
C ILE A 867 26.38 -7.04 23.35
N VAL A 868 26.47 -5.76 22.99
CA VAL A 868 26.17 -5.28 21.65
C VAL A 868 27.49 -5.09 20.88
N GLN A 869 27.55 -5.65 19.68
CA GLN A 869 28.62 -5.36 18.72
C GLN A 869 28.27 -4.06 18.00
N ASP A 870 29.01 -3.01 18.31
CA ASP A 870 28.87 -1.70 17.70
C ASP A 870 29.98 -1.47 16.68
N TYR A 871 29.58 -0.96 15.53
CA TYR A 871 30.48 -0.32 14.58
C TYR A 871 30.66 1.14 14.94
N ASN A 872 31.78 1.74 14.53
CA ASN A 872 31.98 3.17 14.68
C ASN A 872 30.90 3.94 13.89
N ILE A 873 29.98 4.59 14.60
CA ILE A 873 28.78 5.23 14.04
C ILE A 873 29.17 6.32 13.04
N ASP A 874 30.23 7.08 13.33
CA ASP A 874 30.66 8.18 12.47
C ASP A 874 31.31 7.69 11.18
N GLU A 875 32.02 6.55 11.23
CA GLU A 875 32.64 5.92 10.06
C GLU A 875 31.58 5.40 9.08
N VAL A 876 30.55 4.72 9.60
CA VAL A 876 29.40 4.24 8.81
C VAL A 876 28.62 5.41 8.22
N TYR A 877 28.46 6.50 8.97
CA TYR A 877 27.79 7.71 8.48
C TYR A 877 28.58 8.39 7.35
N LEU A 878 29.90 8.51 7.46
CA LEU A 878 30.75 9.06 6.39
C LEU A 878 30.74 8.20 5.12
N GLU A 879 30.79 6.87 5.26
CA GLU A 879 30.61 5.92 4.13
C GLU A 879 29.25 6.13 3.44
N THR A 880 28.20 6.31 4.24
CA THR A 880 26.85 6.59 3.75
C THR A 880 26.78 7.91 2.97
N LEU A 881 27.41 8.97 3.48
CA LEU A 881 27.48 10.26 2.76
C LEU A 881 28.28 10.15 1.45
N TYR A 882 29.36 9.36 1.46
CA TYR A 882 30.16 9.07 0.27
C TYR A 882 29.34 8.31 -0.78
N SER A 883 28.60 7.26 -0.39
CA SER A 883 27.77 6.49 -1.33
C SER A 883 26.66 7.36 -1.95
N ILE A 884 26.02 8.23 -1.15
CA ILE A 884 25.03 9.20 -1.63
C ILE A 884 25.68 10.15 -2.65
N ARG A 885 26.91 10.65 -2.39
CA ARG A 885 27.65 11.50 -3.34
C ARG A 885 27.97 10.77 -4.64
N ALA A 886 28.50 9.55 -4.57
CA ALA A 886 28.85 8.76 -5.74
C ALA A 886 27.63 8.46 -6.63
N ARG A 887 26.45 8.26 -6.01
CA ARG A 887 25.19 8.10 -6.75
C ARG A 887 24.69 9.39 -7.40
N ARG A 888 24.98 10.57 -6.82
CA ARG A 888 24.69 11.86 -7.48
C ARG A 888 25.50 12.03 -8.79
N SER A 889 26.72 11.49 -8.85
CA SER A 889 27.61 11.63 -10.01
C SER A 889 27.38 10.60 -11.12
N ASN A 890 26.88 9.40 -10.82
CA ASN A 890 26.64 8.35 -11.81
C ASN A 890 25.15 8.07 -12.01
N LYS A 891 24.67 8.19 -13.26
CA LYS A 891 23.30 7.86 -13.63
C LYS A 891 23.22 6.47 -14.26
N LYS A 892 22.33 5.65 -13.68
CA LYS A 892 21.84 4.31 -14.07
C LYS A 892 22.61 3.12 -13.48
N VAL A 893 22.03 2.53 -12.44
CA VAL A 893 22.13 1.09 -12.17
C VAL A 893 20.80 0.46 -12.61
N LYS A 894 20.89 -0.58 -13.43
CA LYS A 894 19.76 -1.37 -13.90
C LYS A 894 19.52 -2.49 -12.88
N HIS A 895 18.32 -2.62 -12.35
CA HIS A 895 17.97 -3.73 -11.47
C HIS A 895 17.79 -5.03 -12.26
N GLU A 896 18.36 -6.13 -11.74
CA GLU A 896 18.09 -7.49 -12.21
C GLU A 896 16.74 -7.99 -11.66
N LEU A 897 15.98 -8.66 -12.53
CA LEU A 897 14.69 -9.26 -12.20
C LEU A 897 14.91 -10.66 -11.59
N MET A 898 14.49 -10.86 -10.34
CA MET A 898 14.45 -12.19 -9.74
C MET A 898 13.30 -13.04 -10.30
N HIS A 899 13.58 -14.30 -10.57
CA HIS A 899 12.61 -15.32 -10.97
C HIS A 899 11.72 -15.75 -9.79
N SER A 900 10.43 -15.97 -10.07
CA SER A 900 9.47 -16.55 -9.12
C SER A 900 9.55 -18.09 -9.14
N VAL A 901 9.40 -18.71 -7.96
CA VAL A 901 9.18 -20.16 -7.80
C VAL A 901 7.68 -20.41 -7.68
N ASP A 902 7.17 -21.43 -8.38
CA ASP A 902 5.75 -21.80 -8.39
C ASP A 902 5.37 -22.52 -7.07
N LEU A 903 4.12 -22.33 -6.62
CA LEU A 903 3.58 -22.88 -5.36
C LEU A 903 2.61 -24.04 -5.67
N ASP A 904 2.72 -25.15 -4.95
CA ASP A 904 1.79 -26.28 -5.05
C ASP A 904 0.38 -25.87 -4.55
N GLY A 905 -0.59 -25.98 -5.46
CA GLY A 905 -1.98 -25.48 -5.29
C GLY A 905 -2.56 -24.84 -6.56
N GLU A 906 -1.73 -24.64 -7.59
CA GLU A 906 -2.12 -24.02 -8.86
C GLU A 906 -3.21 -24.77 -9.63
N ASP A 907 -3.27 -26.10 -9.55
CA ASP A 907 -4.12 -26.89 -10.46
C ASP A 907 -5.62 -26.74 -10.18
N TYR A 908 -6.03 -26.64 -8.91
CA TYR A 908 -7.42 -26.32 -8.56
C TYR A 908 -7.81 -24.92 -9.04
N ALA A 909 -6.94 -23.93 -8.82
CA ALA A 909 -7.16 -22.55 -9.26
C ALA A 909 -7.22 -22.43 -10.79
N LYS A 910 -6.36 -23.17 -11.51
CA LYS A 910 -6.36 -23.28 -12.98
C LYS A 910 -7.66 -23.91 -13.49
N HIS A 911 -8.18 -24.95 -12.83
CA HIS A 911 -9.45 -25.58 -13.20
C HIS A 911 -10.67 -24.67 -12.97
N VAL A 912 -10.74 -23.98 -11.82
CA VAL A 912 -11.80 -22.99 -11.56
C VAL A 912 -11.72 -21.82 -12.53
N ARG A 913 -10.52 -21.31 -12.83
CA ARG A 913 -10.31 -20.34 -13.91
C ARG A 913 -10.93 -20.84 -15.20
N THR A 914 -10.60 -22.06 -15.64
CA THR A 914 -11.11 -22.59 -16.91
C THR A 914 -12.63 -22.55 -16.94
N LYS A 915 -13.31 -22.91 -15.85
CA LYS A 915 -14.77 -22.80 -15.75
C LYS A 915 -15.28 -21.35 -15.83
N VAL A 916 -14.66 -20.42 -15.10
CA VAL A 916 -15.06 -19.00 -15.08
C VAL A 916 -14.85 -18.35 -16.44
N VAL A 917 -13.67 -18.55 -17.05
CA VAL A 917 -13.32 -18.01 -18.37
C VAL A 917 -14.22 -18.60 -19.44
N LEU A 918 -14.44 -19.92 -19.42
CA LEU A 918 -15.32 -20.58 -20.37
C LEU A 918 -16.76 -20.07 -20.25
N SER A 919 -17.28 -19.93 -19.02
CA SER A 919 -18.62 -19.38 -18.79
C SER A 919 -18.75 -17.93 -19.27
N TRP A 920 -17.77 -17.08 -18.94
CA TRP A 920 -17.74 -15.69 -19.40
C TRP A 920 -17.63 -15.58 -20.93
N LEU A 921 -16.76 -16.38 -21.55
CA LEU A 921 -16.57 -16.42 -22.99
C LEU A 921 -17.84 -16.90 -23.70
N LEU A 922 -18.47 -17.99 -23.22
CA LEU A 922 -19.70 -18.53 -23.78
C LEU A 922 -20.84 -17.52 -23.69
N LEU A 923 -21.00 -16.84 -22.54
CA LEU A 923 -22.05 -15.82 -22.39
C LEU A 923 -21.83 -14.64 -23.36
N ASN A 924 -20.59 -14.19 -23.53
CA ASN A 924 -20.25 -13.16 -24.51
C ASN A 924 -20.50 -13.64 -25.95
N LEU A 925 -20.08 -14.87 -26.29
CA LEU A 925 -20.25 -15.44 -27.62
C LEU A 925 -21.73 -15.65 -27.98
N VAL A 926 -22.52 -16.22 -27.07
CA VAL A 926 -23.97 -16.40 -27.24
C VAL A 926 -24.64 -15.05 -27.46
N PHE A 927 -24.23 -14.03 -26.71
CA PHE A 927 -24.76 -12.68 -26.86
C PHE A 927 -24.41 -12.08 -28.24
N ILE A 928 -23.17 -12.23 -28.71
CA ILE A 928 -22.77 -11.83 -30.07
C ILE A 928 -23.60 -12.56 -31.12
N MET A 929 -23.67 -13.89 -31.05
CA MET A 929 -24.41 -14.71 -32.03
C MET A 929 -25.89 -14.35 -32.08
N THR A 930 -26.52 -14.15 -30.92
CA THR A 930 -27.93 -13.74 -30.84
C THR A 930 -28.13 -12.39 -31.53
N MET A 931 -27.27 -11.40 -31.27
CA MET A 931 -27.42 -10.08 -31.88
C MET A 931 -27.14 -10.08 -33.38
N LEU A 932 -26.19 -10.89 -33.86
CA LEU A 932 -25.91 -11.04 -35.29
C LEU A 932 -27.02 -11.77 -36.06
N GLN A 933 -27.81 -12.63 -35.40
CA GLN A 933 -28.98 -13.26 -36.02
C GLN A 933 -30.19 -12.32 -36.11
N VAL A 934 -30.29 -11.37 -35.19
CA VAL A 934 -31.41 -10.41 -35.14
C VAL A 934 -31.20 -9.24 -36.10
N TYR A 935 -29.96 -8.80 -36.32
CA TYR A 935 -29.64 -7.62 -37.14
C TYR A 935 -28.57 -7.92 -38.20
N GLU A 936 -28.87 -7.60 -39.45
CA GLU A 936 -27.94 -7.75 -40.57
C GLU A 936 -26.96 -6.56 -40.70
N PRO A 937 -25.76 -6.77 -41.29
CA PRO A 937 -24.82 -5.69 -41.58
C PRO A 937 -25.41 -4.73 -42.63
N GLY A 938 -25.53 -3.45 -42.27
CA GLY A 938 -26.06 -2.40 -43.15
C GLY A 938 -27.46 -1.91 -42.77
N GLU A 939 -28.21 -2.64 -41.94
CA GLU A 939 -29.53 -2.21 -41.43
C GLU A 939 -29.45 -1.25 -40.23
N THR A 940 -28.60 -0.21 -40.32
CA THR A 940 -28.38 0.72 -39.20
C THR A 940 -29.63 1.51 -38.81
N GLY A 941 -30.59 1.69 -39.72
CA GLY A 941 -31.87 2.36 -39.46
C GLY A 941 -32.86 1.56 -38.59
N ARG A 942 -32.75 0.22 -38.57
CA ARG A 942 -33.63 -0.69 -37.81
C ARG A 942 -32.92 -1.36 -36.62
N ASN A 943 -31.64 -1.06 -36.41
CA ASN A 943 -30.84 -1.66 -35.34
C ASN A 943 -31.14 -1.00 -33.98
N TYR A 944 -32.21 -1.45 -33.32
CA TYR A 944 -32.60 -0.97 -31.98
C TYR A 944 -31.54 -1.26 -30.92
N TYR A 945 -30.71 -2.29 -31.11
CA TYR A 945 -29.64 -2.64 -30.17
C TYR A 945 -28.51 -1.60 -30.18
N LEU A 946 -28.06 -1.17 -31.36
CA LEU A 946 -27.06 -0.11 -31.49
C LEU A 946 -27.57 1.19 -30.86
N ALA A 947 -28.84 1.55 -31.11
CA ALA A 947 -29.46 2.69 -30.45
C ALA A 947 -29.51 2.51 -28.92
N PHE A 948 -29.91 1.33 -28.43
CA PHE A 948 -29.93 1.02 -27.00
C PHE A 948 -28.56 1.20 -26.34
N ILE A 949 -27.48 0.67 -26.92
CA ILE A 949 -26.13 0.85 -26.37
C ILE A 949 -25.73 2.33 -26.32
N LEU A 950 -25.96 3.07 -27.42
CA LEU A 950 -25.61 4.48 -27.48
C LEU A 950 -26.36 5.30 -26.40
N TRP A 951 -27.66 5.06 -26.25
CA TRP A 951 -28.46 5.69 -25.19
C TRP A 951 -28.04 5.23 -23.78
N MET A 952 -27.65 3.97 -23.62
CA MET A 952 -27.20 3.45 -22.33
C MET A 952 -25.87 4.10 -21.91
N VAL A 953 -24.91 4.23 -22.83
CA VAL A 953 -23.64 4.94 -22.59
C VAL A 953 -23.90 6.40 -22.29
N ALA A 954 -24.79 7.05 -23.04
CA ALA A 954 -25.19 8.43 -22.81
C ALA A 954 -25.84 8.62 -21.43
N ALA A 955 -26.75 7.72 -21.03
CA ALA A 955 -27.42 7.76 -19.74
C ALA A 955 -26.44 7.59 -18.58
N LEU A 956 -25.48 6.66 -18.68
CA LEU A 956 -24.44 6.50 -17.66
C LEU A 956 -23.48 7.69 -17.58
N ALA A 957 -23.10 8.26 -18.73
CA ALA A 957 -22.28 9.48 -18.76
C ALA A 957 -23.03 10.66 -18.12
N MET A 958 -24.33 10.81 -18.41
CA MET A 958 -25.19 11.83 -17.84
C MET A 958 -25.38 11.63 -16.33
N PHE A 959 -25.61 10.40 -15.87
CA PHE A 959 -25.74 10.09 -14.44
C PHE A 959 -24.46 10.49 -13.67
N ARG A 960 -23.28 10.13 -14.20
CA ARG A 960 -21.99 10.56 -13.65
C ARG A 960 -21.83 12.07 -13.63
N ALA A 961 -22.18 12.74 -14.72
CA ALA A 961 -22.10 14.19 -14.85
C ALA A 961 -23.04 14.92 -13.87
N ILE A 962 -24.27 14.42 -13.67
CA ILE A 962 -25.24 14.97 -12.71
C ILE A 962 -24.72 14.82 -11.28
N GLY A 963 -24.25 13.64 -10.88
CA GLY A 963 -23.72 13.46 -9.52
C GLY A 963 -22.43 14.25 -9.26
N SER A 964 -21.55 14.32 -10.26
CA SER A 964 -20.35 15.16 -10.20
C SER A 964 -20.70 16.66 -10.06
N THR A 965 -21.68 17.14 -10.83
CA THR A 965 -22.20 18.52 -10.69
C THR A 965 -22.82 18.74 -9.31
N GLY A 966 -23.57 17.76 -8.79
CA GLY A 966 -24.13 17.80 -7.43
C GLY A 966 -23.06 17.93 -6.36
N TYR A 967 -21.94 17.22 -6.50
CA TYR A 967 -20.77 17.37 -5.63
C TYR A 967 -20.17 18.79 -5.69
N LEU A 968 -20.01 19.36 -6.90
CA LEU A 968 -19.55 20.75 -7.05
C LEU A 968 -20.51 21.74 -6.39
N LEU A 969 -21.81 21.60 -6.60
CA LEU A 969 -22.83 22.45 -5.98
C LEU A 969 -22.78 22.36 -4.46
N GLN A 970 -22.64 21.16 -3.90
CA GLN A 970 -22.44 20.98 -2.45
C GLN A 970 -21.17 21.69 -1.96
N HIS A 971 -20.08 21.63 -2.73
CA HIS A 971 -18.84 22.29 -2.39
C HIS A 971 -18.96 23.82 -2.43
N VAL A 972 -19.62 24.38 -3.46
CA VAL A 972 -19.88 25.82 -3.59
C VAL A 972 -20.81 26.30 -2.49
N ALA A 973 -21.88 25.56 -2.18
CA ALA A 973 -22.79 25.87 -1.08
C ALA A 973 -22.05 25.91 0.27
N ARG A 974 -21.20 24.92 0.55
CA ARG A 974 -20.36 24.92 1.77
C ARG A 974 -19.40 26.11 1.80
N TRP A 975 -18.76 26.43 0.68
CA TRP A 975 -17.87 27.58 0.58
C TRP A 975 -18.62 28.89 0.85
N MET A 976 -19.83 29.07 0.30
CA MET A 976 -20.67 30.24 0.57
C MET A 976 -21.03 30.35 2.06
N VAL A 977 -21.42 29.25 2.69
CA VAL A 977 -21.72 29.21 4.13
C VAL A 977 -20.48 29.53 4.97
N GLU A 978 -19.31 28.96 4.65
CA GLU A 978 -18.06 29.26 5.33
C GLU A 978 -17.66 30.73 5.18
N CYS A 979 -17.82 31.31 3.99
CA CYS A 979 -17.55 32.72 3.71
C CYS A 979 -18.52 33.63 4.47
N PHE A 980 -19.82 33.31 4.45
CA PHE A 980 -20.83 34.06 5.21
C PHE A 980 -20.55 34.02 6.70
N ASN A 981 -20.23 32.84 7.25
CA ASN A 981 -19.87 32.70 8.66
C ASN A 981 -18.61 33.49 9.00
N LYS A 982 -17.54 33.40 8.20
CA LYS A 982 -16.31 34.19 8.42
C LYS A 982 -16.58 35.69 8.35
N TRP A 983 -17.40 36.13 7.41
CA TRP A 983 -17.77 37.53 7.26
C TRP A 983 -18.61 38.02 8.44
N SER A 984 -19.62 37.25 8.84
CA SER A 984 -20.45 37.52 10.03
C SER A 984 -19.60 37.59 11.30
N HIS A 985 -18.68 36.63 11.51
CA HIS A 985 -17.74 36.64 12.63
C HIS A 985 -16.78 37.84 12.59
N LYS A 986 -16.31 38.25 11.40
CA LYS A 986 -15.46 39.44 11.25
C LYS A 986 -16.23 40.74 11.56
N ARG A 987 -17.53 40.78 11.24
CA ARG A 987 -18.40 41.94 11.46
C ARG A 987 -18.88 42.07 12.91
N ASN A 988 -19.19 40.97 13.57
CA ASN A 988 -19.72 40.94 14.94
C ASN A 988 -18.63 40.88 16.02
N GLY A 989 -17.35 40.78 15.63
CA GLY A 989 -16.22 40.59 16.55
C GLY A 989 -16.20 39.20 17.20
N TYR A 990 -15.06 38.82 17.78
CA TYR A 990 -15.00 37.67 18.69
C TYR A 990 -15.78 38.03 19.96
N GLN A 991 -17.10 37.84 19.98
CA GLN A 991 -17.77 37.69 21.26
C GLN A 991 -17.22 36.41 21.88
N ARG A 992 -16.23 36.57 22.75
CA ARG A 992 -15.87 35.61 23.79
C ARG A 992 -17.19 35.08 24.31
N THR A 993 -17.43 33.78 24.21
CA THR A 993 -18.54 33.12 24.89
C THR A 993 -18.61 33.74 26.29
N ARG A 994 -19.67 34.50 26.57
CA ARG A 994 -19.93 34.96 27.93
C ARG A 994 -19.94 33.69 28.74
N ILE A 995 -18.99 33.57 29.68
CA ILE A 995 -19.14 32.65 30.78
C ILE A 995 -20.47 33.08 31.40
N ASN A 996 -21.49 32.23 31.29
CA ASN A 996 -22.69 32.40 32.08
C ASN A 996 -22.21 32.28 33.53
N ALA A 997 -22.00 33.43 34.17
CA ALA A 997 -22.02 33.52 35.62
C ALA A 997 -23.48 33.31 36.01
N LEU A 998 -23.88 32.05 36.16
CA LEU A 998 -25.03 31.51 36.89
C LEU A 998 -25.29 30.06 36.40
N ASN A 999 -24.46 29.14 36.91
CA ASN A 999 -24.78 27.79 37.39
C ASN A 999 -23.50 26.96 37.57
#